data_AF-A0A9P3Q5J4-F1
#
_entry.id   AF-A0A9P3Q5J4-F1
#
_cell.length_a   1.000
_cell.length_b   1.000
_cell.length_c   1.000
_cell.angle_alpha   90.00
_cell.angle_beta   90.00
_cell.angle_gamma   90.00
#
_symmetry.space_group_name_H-M   'P 1'
#
loop_
_entity.id
_entity.type
_entity.pdbx_description
1 polymer ?
#
loop_
_entity_poly.entity_id
_entity_poly.type
_entity_poly.pdbx_seq_one_letter_code
_entity_poly.pdbx_strand_id
1 'polypeptide(L)'
;MTDIAHHPTATGREQLDEVSALLDALAEVAVRGEVPGSDLLARTTAARPLLAALAKYPNDNDPYSRSILRVDDRVEIMLARWRPGHGCAPHDHGGSGGFVVPLTGRFHERRFGWRGTQLAVTEQISRDEGVPIPISPADIHDMTAEADGLTLHLYSPPAAGMRVFDLDRAEVLELVGNYGAWIPAGSHSRIPFADVAPRSQGKPVIWVGHTTHYRGGSSEFAVAAATMGRELAAARPDAEVIVSGLHHKGDFETELAWLALSGRVISELHLIGHAGMYGPMFGSTDWPEQFSPHEWRAMTIPFAPNGRAYFHACRTARWFAPFFADVFGVATYGNHNYTTVSTRKDRFAWAGRQPAARPKLYLIAAPGKKSHGWAGSLRKYLGAAAEPMTESQPAATQPERSYDRVAELYDRAYADIRVRDTEWRWVANRLTAVHADLGRRVRVLEIGCGNGALLRALDDNGDIDFAVGLDSSAGMLDRARERSHGRTRLRFGQVSGPTLDVPDNHVDVVISFLSFRYLDWDPVMAEIRRVLAPGGRLWVVDMVEQPVRLRELPLLAHSARAHLRTRYRRPQFAADLAALTSHPDWRNMLRHNPIRAEHEYRWYFGSRFPGTRLETLTTTLQARVLAFDSGPLDKGQTAPLSYP
;
A
#
# COMPACT_ATOMS: atom_id res chain seq x y z
N MET A 1 41.58 1.82 -6.60
CA MET A 1 40.78 1.84 -7.84
C MET A 1 41.33 0.75 -8.75
N THR A 2 40.74 -0.43 -8.73
CA THR A 2 40.99 -1.49 -9.72
C THR A 2 39.86 -1.43 -10.73
N ASP A 3 40.18 -0.89 -11.90
CA ASP A 3 39.32 -0.85 -13.08
C ASP A 3 39.25 -2.25 -13.70
N ILE A 4 38.11 -2.94 -13.54
CA ILE A 4 37.83 -4.23 -14.20
C ILE A 4 36.37 -4.27 -14.68
N ALA A 5 35.86 -3.15 -15.20
CA ALA A 5 34.67 -3.18 -16.05
C ALA A 5 35.12 -3.53 -17.47
N HIS A 6 35.25 -4.83 -17.76
CA HIS A 6 35.46 -5.29 -19.13
C HIS A 6 34.11 -5.56 -19.78
N HIS A 7 33.81 -4.77 -20.82
CA HIS A 7 32.74 -5.09 -21.76
C HIS A 7 32.88 -6.54 -22.25
N PRO A 8 31.78 -7.30 -22.37
CA PRO A 8 31.83 -8.67 -22.88
C PRO A 8 32.43 -8.70 -24.29
N THR A 9 33.16 -9.77 -24.60
CA THR A 9 33.68 -10.05 -25.94
C THR A 9 32.52 -10.11 -26.95
N ALA A 10 32.80 -9.92 -28.26
CA ALA A 10 31.75 -9.94 -29.29
C ALA A 10 30.88 -11.22 -29.24
N THR A 11 31.49 -12.38 -28.97
CA THR A 11 30.79 -13.67 -28.77
C THR A 11 29.96 -13.72 -27.48
N GLY A 12 30.41 -13.06 -26.40
CA GLY A 12 29.64 -12.94 -25.16
C GLY A 12 28.42 -12.02 -25.31
N ARG A 13 28.45 -11.08 -26.26
CA ARG A 13 27.34 -10.15 -26.52
C ARG A 13 26.17 -10.86 -27.24
N GLU A 14 26.46 -11.67 -28.24
CA GLU A 14 25.44 -12.50 -28.93
C GLU A 14 24.78 -13.52 -27.97
N GLN A 15 25.58 -14.15 -27.10
CA GLN A 15 25.06 -15.09 -26.09
C GLN A 15 24.24 -14.42 -24.99
N LEU A 16 24.54 -13.16 -24.65
CA LEU A 16 23.74 -12.37 -23.71
C LEU A 16 22.37 -11.99 -24.30
N ASP A 17 22.31 -11.69 -25.60
CA ASP A 17 21.05 -11.37 -26.28
C ASP A 17 20.07 -12.56 -26.25
N GLU A 18 20.56 -13.80 -26.36
CA GLU A 18 19.75 -15.02 -26.27
C GLU A 18 19.07 -15.21 -24.90
N VAL A 19 19.69 -14.74 -23.82
CA VAL A 19 19.14 -14.83 -22.45
C VAL A 19 18.51 -13.53 -21.96
N SER A 20 18.53 -12.45 -22.74
CA SER A 20 18.06 -11.12 -22.30
C SER A 20 16.63 -11.16 -21.76
N ALA A 21 15.70 -11.79 -22.48
CA ALA A 21 14.29 -11.88 -22.05
C ALA A 21 14.10 -12.72 -20.76
N LEU A 22 15.01 -13.64 -20.47
CA LEU A 22 15.04 -14.35 -19.19
C LEU A 22 15.57 -13.44 -18.07
N LEU A 23 16.64 -12.70 -18.34
CA LEU A 23 17.22 -11.75 -17.38
C LEU A 23 16.23 -10.62 -17.03
N ASP A 24 15.49 -10.11 -18.02
CA ASP A 24 14.42 -9.11 -17.80
C ASP A 24 13.33 -9.65 -16.86
N ALA A 25 12.87 -10.88 -17.10
CA ALA A 25 11.84 -11.49 -16.26
C ALA A 25 12.33 -11.74 -14.82
N LEU A 26 13.58 -12.17 -14.64
CA LEU A 26 14.19 -12.37 -13.33
C LEU A 26 14.43 -11.03 -12.61
N ALA A 27 14.84 -9.99 -13.34
CA ALA A 27 15.01 -8.64 -12.81
C ALA A 27 13.71 -8.11 -12.18
N GLU A 28 12.58 -8.24 -12.89
CA GLU A 28 11.29 -7.77 -12.38
C GLU A 28 10.85 -8.52 -11.11
N VAL A 29 11.19 -9.80 -10.97
CA VAL A 29 10.95 -10.56 -9.73
C VAL A 29 11.81 -10.00 -8.58
N ALA A 30 13.10 -9.76 -8.84
CA ALA A 30 14.01 -9.23 -7.82
C ALA A 30 13.59 -7.82 -7.36
N VAL A 31 13.16 -6.96 -8.29
CA VAL A 31 12.69 -5.59 -7.98
C VAL A 31 11.42 -5.59 -7.12
N ARG A 32 10.56 -6.60 -7.25
CA ARG A 32 9.40 -6.78 -6.37
C ARG A 32 9.75 -7.38 -5.00
N GLY A 33 11.01 -7.79 -4.77
CA GLY A 33 11.42 -8.47 -3.55
C GLY A 33 10.88 -9.90 -3.43
N GLU A 34 10.59 -10.54 -4.55
CA GLU A 34 10.04 -11.90 -4.63
C GLU A 34 11.11 -12.92 -5.03
N VAL A 35 10.76 -14.21 -4.99
CA VAL A 35 11.56 -15.31 -5.59
C VAL A 35 10.88 -15.82 -6.86
N PRO A 36 11.64 -16.33 -7.85
CA PRO A 36 11.07 -16.77 -9.12
C PRO A 36 10.15 -17.99 -8.94
N GLY A 37 9.00 -17.96 -9.62
CA GLY A 37 8.09 -19.10 -9.69
C GLY A 37 8.63 -20.26 -10.54
N SER A 38 7.92 -21.39 -10.51
CA SER A 38 8.35 -22.66 -11.15
C SER A 38 8.60 -22.54 -12.66
N ASP A 39 7.78 -21.78 -13.39
CA ASP A 39 7.98 -21.57 -14.84
C ASP A 39 9.31 -20.86 -15.13
N LEU A 40 9.58 -19.78 -14.40
CA LEU A 40 10.80 -18.99 -14.58
C LEU A 40 12.05 -19.76 -14.13
N LEU A 41 11.93 -20.58 -13.08
CA LEU A 41 12.98 -21.52 -12.67
C LEU A 41 13.26 -22.60 -13.73
N ALA A 42 12.22 -23.13 -14.38
CA ALA A 42 12.38 -24.09 -15.48
C ALA A 42 13.10 -23.46 -16.68
N ARG A 43 12.74 -22.22 -17.05
CA ARG A 43 13.44 -21.44 -18.09
C ARG A 43 14.90 -21.16 -17.72
N THR A 44 15.15 -20.80 -16.45
CA THR A 44 16.52 -20.60 -15.93
C THR A 44 17.34 -21.88 -16.01
N THR A 45 16.73 -23.01 -15.67
CA THR A 45 17.35 -24.34 -15.78
C THR A 45 17.70 -24.68 -17.24
N ALA A 46 16.78 -24.42 -18.17
CA ALA A 46 17.01 -24.64 -19.59
C ALA A 46 18.15 -23.76 -20.16
N ALA A 47 18.30 -22.53 -19.66
CA ALA A 47 19.35 -21.60 -20.07
C ALA A 47 20.73 -21.89 -19.44
N ARG A 48 20.84 -22.90 -18.55
CA ARG A 48 22.08 -23.21 -17.80
C ARG A 48 23.33 -23.36 -18.68
N PRO A 49 23.33 -24.05 -19.83
CA PRO A 49 24.55 -24.18 -20.65
C PRO A 49 25.07 -22.82 -21.15
N LEU A 50 24.16 -21.93 -21.54
CA LEU A 50 24.50 -20.57 -21.99
C LEU A 50 25.03 -19.73 -20.81
N LEU A 51 24.34 -19.76 -19.67
CA LEU A 51 24.79 -19.07 -18.46
C LEU A 51 26.16 -19.59 -18.00
N ALA A 52 26.38 -20.91 -18.05
CA ALA A 52 27.67 -21.50 -17.74
C ALA A 52 28.76 -21.06 -18.71
N ALA A 53 28.49 -20.84 -19.99
CA ALA A 53 29.49 -20.31 -20.93
C ALA A 53 29.87 -18.84 -20.63
N LEU A 54 28.94 -18.06 -20.08
CA LEU A 54 29.15 -16.65 -19.71
C LEU A 54 29.93 -16.47 -18.40
N ALA A 55 29.96 -17.49 -17.53
CA ALA A 55 30.66 -17.41 -16.25
C ALA A 55 32.17 -17.68 -16.40
N LYS A 56 32.98 -16.71 -15.95
CA LYS A 56 34.45 -16.83 -15.86
C LYS A 56 34.88 -17.93 -14.88
N TYR A 57 36.17 -18.25 -14.89
CA TYR A 57 36.79 -19.06 -13.84
C TYR A 57 37.35 -18.15 -12.73
N PRO A 58 37.33 -18.60 -11.46
CA PRO A 58 37.89 -17.84 -10.33
C PRO A 58 39.39 -17.61 -10.48
N ASN A 59 39.91 -16.45 -10.02
CA ASN A 59 41.35 -16.23 -9.93
C ASN A 59 41.94 -17.08 -8.80
N ASP A 60 43.26 -17.23 -8.79
CA ASP A 60 43.96 -18.01 -7.77
C ASP A 60 43.68 -17.44 -6.37
N ASN A 61 43.21 -18.30 -5.46
CA ASN A 61 42.75 -18.02 -4.09
C ASN A 61 41.35 -17.40 -3.92
N ASP A 62 40.66 -17.01 -4.99
CA ASP A 62 39.27 -16.56 -4.88
C ASP A 62 38.32 -17.77 -4.76
N PRO A 63 37.34 -17.76 -3.84
CA PRO A 63 36.40 -18.87 -3.67
C PRO A 63 35.46 -19.02 -4.87
N TYR A 64 35.17 -17.92 -5.57
CA TYR A 64 34.38 -17.92 -6.80
C TYR A 64 34.72 -16.71 -7.69
N SER A 65 34.42 -16.78 -8.99
CA SER A 65 34.52 -15.62 -9.89
C SER A 65 33.22 -14.85 -9.96
N ARG A 66 33.25 -13.53 -10.10
CA ARG A 66 32.07 -12.72 -10.43
C ARG A 66 32.01 -12.41 -11.93
N SER A 67 30.91 -12.76 -12.57
CA SER A 67 30.62 -12.37 -13.96
C SER A 67 29.32 -11.57 -14.00
N ILE A 68 29.43 -10.25 -14.07
CA ILE A 68 28.29 -9.35 -14.13
C ILE A 68 27.61 -9.49 -15.50
N LEU A 69 26.32 -9.82 -15.51
CA LEU A 69 25.51 -9.93 -16.72
C LEU A 69 24.76 -8.63 -17.02
N ARG A 70 24.27 -7.95 -15.97
CA ARG A 70 23.53 -6.69 -16.06
C ARG A 70 23.68 -5.88 -14.78
N VAL A 71 23.84 -4.56 -14.92
CA VAL A 71 23.67 -3.59 -13.83
C VAL A 71 22.97 -2.38 -14.41
N ASP A 72 21.86 -1.97 -13.80
CA ASP A 72 21.18 -0.70 -14.05
C ASP A 72 20.83 -0.02 -12.72
N ASP A 73 19.94 0.97 -12.72
CA ASP A 73 19.49 1.68 -11.53
C ASP A 73 18.59 0.84 -10.60
N ARG A 74 18.07 -0.29 -11.11
CA ARG A 74 17.09 -1.14 -10.41
C ARG A 74 17.69 -2.46 -9.94
N VAL A 75 18.59 -3.07 -10.70
CA VAL A 75 19.08 -4.43 -10.41
C VAL A 75 20.54 -4.66 -10.81
N GLU A 76 21.25 -5.48 -10.02
CA GLU A 76 22.48 -6.16 -10.43
C GLU A 76 22.20 -7.66 -10.62
N ILE A 77 22.61 -8.20 -11.76
CA ILE A 77 22.56 -9.63 -12.08
C ILE A 77 23.97 -10.13 -12.36
N MET A 78 24.40 -11.16 -11.65
CA MET A 78 25.73 -11.75 -11.83
C MET A 78 25.73 -13.27 -11.68
N LEU A 79 26.73 -13.90 -12.29
CA LEU A 79 27.05 -15.31 -12.10
C LEU A 79 28.25 -15.47 -11.18
N ALA A 80 28.16 -16.42 -10.25
CA ALA A 80 29.26 -16.86 -9.42
C ALA A 80 29.63 -18.32 -9.76
N ARG A 81 30.84 -18.52 -10.30
CA ARG A 81 31.41 -19.86 -10.49
C ARG A 81 32.34 -20.18 -9.35
N TRP A 82 32.02 -21.24 -8.61
CA TRP A 82 32.65 -21.62 -7.36
C TRP A 82 33.76 -22.64 -7.54
N ARG A 83 34.80 -22.54 -6.73
CA ARG A 83 35.80 -23.59 -6.58
C ARG A 83 35.27 -24.71 -5.68
N PRO A 84 35.55 -25.98 -5.99
CA PRO A 84 35.20 -27.10 -5.14
C PRO A 84 35.70 -26.93 -3.71
N GLY A 85 34.80 -27.13 -2.73
CA GLY A 85 35.12 -27.11 -1.31
C GLY A 85 35.47 -25.73 -0.72
N HIS A 86 35.36 -24.65 -1.51
CA HIS A 86 35.65 -23.30 -1.05
C HIS A 86 34.37 -22.54 -0.72
N GLY A 87 34.44 -21.70 0.31
CA GLY A 87 33.36 -20.86 0.77
C GLY A 87 33.70 -19.39 0.71
N CYS A 88 32.68 -18.56 0.55
CA CYS A 88 32.79 -17.13 0.77
C CYS A 88 32.89 -16.84 2.28
N ALA A 89 33.39 -15.65 2.63
CA ALA A 89 33.34 -15.18 4.01
C ALA A 89 31.90 -14.73 4.36
N PRO A 90 31.50 -14.72 5.64
CA PRO A 90 30.22 -14.15 6.04
C PRO A 90 30.13 -12.70 5.59
N HIS A 91 29.02 -12.32 4.97
CA HIS A 91 28.85 -10.99 4.40
C HIS A 91 27.38 -10.58 4.39
N ASP A 92 27.15 -9.28 4.31
CA ASP A 92 25.84 -8.70 4.00
C ASP A 92 25.75 -8.27 2.53
N HIS A 93 24.62 -7.67 2.17
CA HIS A 93 24.33 -7.27 0.79
C HIS A 93 24.17 -5.74 0.64
N GLY A 94 24.76 -4.94 1.54
CA GLY A 94 24.78 -3.48 1.40
C GLY A 94 23.41 -2.79 1.38
N GLY A 95 22.40 -3.40 2.02
CA GLY A 95 21.02 -2.92 1.99
C GLY A 95 20.18 -3.45 0.83
N SER A 96 20.76 -4.23 -0.07
CA SER A 96 20.04 -4.89 -1.18
C SER A 96 19.31 -6.14 -0.71
N GLY A 97 18.12 -6.37 -1.27
CA GLY A 97 17.44 -7.67 -1.22
C GLY A 97 17.60 -8.42 -2.54
N GLY A 98 16.98 -9.60 -2.65
CA GLY A 98 16.89 -10.34 -3.91
C GLY A 98 16.94 -11.84 -3.69
N PHE A 99 17.59 -12.56 -4.61
CA PHE A 99 17.69 -14.01 -4.52
C PHE A 99 18.90 -14.58 -5.26
N VAL A 100 19.28 -15.79 -4.87
CA VAL A 100 20.32 -16.61 -5.50
C VAL A 100 19.71 -17.89 -6.03
N VAL A 101 20.01 -18.27 -7.26
CA VAL A 101 19.60 -19.55 -7.86
C VAL A 101 20.84 -20.43 -8.06
N PRO A 102 20.99 -21.52 -7.31
CA PRO A 102 21.97 -22.57 -7.62
C PRO A 102 21.67 -23.20 -8.98
N LEU A 103 22.53 -22.94 -9.96
CA LEU A 103 22.41 -23.48 -11.32
C LEU A 103 23.09 -24.84 -11.44
N THR A 104 24.17 -25.07 -10.70
CA THR A 104 24.90 -26.34 -10.70
C THR A 104 25.52 -26.58 -9.34
N GLY A 105 25.42 -27.83 -8.86
CA GLY A 105 26.02 -28.26 -7.61
C GLY A 105 25.14 -28.03 -6.38
N ARG A 106 25.63 -28.52 -5.23
CA ARG A 106 25.00 -28.34 -3.93
C ARG A 106 25.84 -27.41 -3.06
N PHE A 107 25.15 -26.57 -2.30
CA PHE A 107 25.79 -25.57 -1.46
C PHE A 107 25.38 -25.74 0.00
N HIS A 108 26.29 -25.40 0.90
CA HIS A 108 26.00 -25.21 2.32
C HIS A 108 25.95 -23.72 2.61
N GLU A 109 24.81 -23.23 3.10
CA GLU A 109 24.65 -21.87 3.57
C GLU A 109 24.66 -21.83 5.10
N ARG A 110 25.39 -20.89 5.69
CA ARG A 110 25.24 -20.54 7.10
C ARG A 110 24.72 -19.12 7.21
N ARG A 111 23.69 -18.93 8.02
CA ARG A 111 23.17 -17.59 8.38
C ARG A 111 23.67 -17.21 9.75
N PHE A 112 23.93 -15.92 9.94
CA PHE A 112 24.51 -15.37 11.16
C PHE A 112 23.59 -14.32 11.76
N GLY A 113 23.65 -14.23 13.09
CA GLY A 113 23.01 -13.18 13.86
C GLY A 113 23.91 -12.72 15.00
N TRP A 114 23.68 -11.50 15.47
CA TRP A 114 24.43 -10.91 16.57
C TRP A 114 24.03 -11.53 17.91
N ARG A 115 25.02 -12.01 18.67
CA ARG A 115 24.91 -12.40 20.09
C ARG A 115 25.83 -11.50 20.91
N GLY A 116 25.27 -10.41 21.41
CA GLY A 116 26.07 -9.31 21.96
C GLY A 116 26.91 -8.68 20.84
N THR A 117 28.23 -8.60 21.03
CA THR A 117 29.19 -8.03 20.07
C THR A 117 29.83 -9.07 19.16
N GLN A 118 29.29 -10.30 19.10
CA GLN A 118 29.84 -11.39 18.30
C GLN A 118 28.79 -11.90 17.31
N LEU A 119 29.23 -12.36 16.13
CA LEU A 119 28.37 -13.09 15.20
C LEU A 119 28.34 -14.57 15.56
N ALA A 120 27.15 -15.15 15.59
CA ALA A 120 26.95 -16.56 15.80
C ALA A 120 26.07 -17.13 14.68
N VAL A 121 26.34 -18.37 14.28
CA VAL A 121 25.50 -19.11 13.35
C VAL A 121 24.10 -19.27 13.98
N THR A 122 23.08 -18.80 13.25
CA THR A 122 21.67 -18.94 13.62
C THR A 122 21.00 -20.07 12.87
N GLU A 123 21.49 -20.38 11.67
CA GLU A 123 20.93 -21.41 10.80
C GLU A 123 22.02 -22.00 9.90
N GLN A 124 21.89 -23.28 9.57
CA GLN A 124 22.76 -23.98 8.62
C GLN A 124 21.90 -24.84 7.70
N ILE A 125 22.04 -24.64 6.40
CA ILE A 125 21.08 -25.11 5.39
C ILE A 125 21.83 -25.70 4.20
N SER A 126 21.45 -26.90 3.77
CA SER A 126 21.86 -27.44 2.47
C SER A 126 20.93 -26.92 1.38
N ARG A 127 21.53 -26.38 0.32
CA ARG A 127 20.84 -25.75 -0.81
C ARG A 127 21.07 -26.59 -2.05
N ASP A 128 19.98 -27.18 -2.53
CA ASP A 128 19.97 -27.99 -3.75
C ASP A 128 19.85 -27.12 -5.00
N GLU A 129 20.25 -27.71 -6.12
CA GLU A 129 20.15 -27.12 -7.45
C GLU A 129 18.71 -26.73 -7.80
N GLY A 130 18.54 -25.55 -8.43
CA GLY A 130 17.25 -25.05 -8.91
C GLY A 130 16.34 -24.48 -7.84
N VAL A 131 16.68 -24.60 -6.54
CA VAL A 131 15.89 -24.04 -5.44
C VAL A 131 16.37 -22.61 -5.15
N PRO A 132 15.53 -21.57 -5.36
CA PRO A 132 15.96 -20.19 -5.11
C PRO A 132 16.15 -19.94 -3.61
N ILE A 133 17.19 -19.18 -3.29
CA ILE A 133 17.57 -18.75 -1.96
C ILE A 133 17.19 -17.27 -1.82
N PRO A 134 16.18 -16.92 -1.00
CA PRO A 134 15.82 -15.53 -0.79
C PRO A 134 16.88 -14.81 0.05
N ILE A 135 17.17 -13.56 -0.30
CA ILE A 135 18.11 -12.67 0.38
C ILE A 135 17.38 -11.41 0.83
N SER A 136 17.46 -11.12 2.12
CA SER A 136 16.99 -9.88 2.74
C SER A 136 18.15 -8.90 2.97
N PRO A 137 17.91 -7.58 2.94
CA PRO A 137 18.90 -6.56 3.33
C PRO A 137 19.55 -6.77 4.71
N ALA A 138 18.89 -7.52 5.60
CA ALA A 138 19.37 -7.80 6.96
C ALA A 138 20.12 -9.13 7.08
N ASP A 139 20.14 -9.96 6.03
CA ASP A 139 20.79 -11.27 6.09
C ASP A 139 22.32 -11.10 6.14
N ILE A 140 22.97 -11.82 7.05
CA ILE A 140 24.42 -12.04 7.06
C ILE A 140 24.62 -13.53 6.83
N HIS A 141 25.30 -13.91 5.76
CA HIS A 141 25.48 -15.32 5.43
C HIS A 141 26.81 -15.63 4.76
N ASP A 142 27.17 -16.91 4.78
CA ASP A 142 28.17 -17.47 3.87
C ASP A 142 27.61 -18.68 3.13
N MET A 143 28.27 -19.02 2.03
CA MET A 143 27.97 -20.16 1.18
C MET A 143 29.25 -20.89 0.83
N THR A 144 29.21 -22.22 0.85
CA THR A 144 30.30 -23.11 0.44
C THR A 144 29.79 -24.11 -0.60
N ALA A 145 30.52 -24.27 -1.70
CA ALA A 145 30.20 -25.28 -2.71
C ALA A 145 30.78 -26.64 -2.31
N GLU A 146 29.98 -27.70 -2.31
CA GLU A 146 30.48 -29.07 -2.03
C GLU A 146 31.48 -29.55 -3.09
N ALA A 147 31.23 -29.18 -4.35
CA ALA A 147 32.01 -29.53 -5.52
C ALA A 147 32.03 -28.33 -6.50
N ASP A 148 32.23 -28.57 -7.79
CA ASP A 148 32.08 -27.52 -8.80
C ASP A 148 30.65 -26.95 -8.78
N GLY A 149 30.56 -25.62 -8.68
CA GLY A 149 29.29 -24.94 -8.47
C GLY A 149 29.11 -23.72 -9.36
N LEU A 150 27.87 -23.45 -9.75
CA LEU A 150 27.49 -22.21 -10.44
C LEU A 150 26.20 -21.67 -9.82
N THR A 151 26.18 -20.39 -9.48
CA THR A 151 25.00 -19.68 -8.96
C THR A 151 24.72 -18.42 -9.77
N LEU A 152 23.44 -18.07 -9.89
CA LEU A 152 22.96 -16.82 -10.47
C LEU A 152 22.42 -15.94 -9.34
N HIS A 153 22.92 -14.72 -9.20
CA HIS A 153 22.56 -13.80 -8.14
C HIS A 153 21.86 -12.59 -8.73
N LEU A 154 20.78 -12.15 -8.05
CA LEU A 154 20.05 -10.94 -8.37
C LEU A 154 19.89 -10.09 -7.12
N TYR A 155 20.31 -8.83 -7.20
CA TYR A 155 20.26 -7.88 -6.09
C TYR A 155 19.53 -6.59 -6.50
N SER A 156 18.55 -6.17 -5.70
CA SER A 156 17.74 -4.97 -5.91
C SER A 156 17.53 -4.21 -4.59
N PRO A 157 17.82 -2.89 -4.54
CA PRO A 157 18.58 -2.14 -5.55
C PRO A 157 20.00 -2.72 -5.72
N PRO A 158 20.78 -2.33 -6.75
CA PRO A 158 22.18 -2.76 -6.86
C PRO A 158 22.97 -2.36 -5.62
N ALA A 159 23.79 -3.26 -5.09
CA ALA A 159 24.57 -3.01 -3.87
C ALA A 159 25.71 -2.02 -4.16
N ALA A 160 25.75 -0.88 -3.46
CA ALA A 160 26.84 0.09 -3.59
C ALA A 160 28.11 -0.33 -2.82
N GLY A 161 27.93 -1.17 -1.79
CA GLY A 161 28.98 -1.70 -0.92
C GLY A 161 28.54 -3.05 -0.32
N MET A 162 29.47 -3.80 0.27
CA MET A 162 29.16 -4.92 1.16
C MET A 162 30.06 -4.90 2.37
N ARG A 163 29.58 -5.44 3.49
CA ARG A 163 30.40 -5.74 4.65
C ARG A 163 30.77 -7.21 4.65
N VAL A 164 32.06 -7.49 4.79
CA VAL A 164 32.62 -8.84 4.95
C VAL A 164 33.13 -8.98 6.39
N PHE A 165 32.68 -10.03 7.07
CA PHE A 165 32.92 -10.25 8.49
C PHE A 165 34.04 -11.29 8.68
N ASP A 166 35.14 -10.84 9.28
CA ASP A 166 36.28 -11.66 9.66
C ASP A 166 36.02 -12.21 11.08
N LEU A 167 35.50 -13.44 11.15
CA LEU A 167 35.13 -14.08 12.41
C LEU A 167 36.33 -14.34 13.31
N ASP A 168 37.52 -14.59 12.75
CA ASP A 168 38.72 -14.91 13.52
C ASP A 168 39.26 -13.67 14.26
N ARG A 169 39.10 -12.49 13.66
CA ARG A 169 39.53 -11.21 14.25
C ARG A 169 38.42 -10.44 14.94
N ALA A 170 37.16 -10.86 14.77
CA ALA A 170 35.97 -10.12 15.17
C ALA A 170 35.97 -8.69 14.62
N GLU A 171 36.26 -8.55 13.32
CA GLU A 171 36.35 -7.29 12.60
C GLU A 171 35.55 -7.36 11.29
N VAL A 172 34.99 -6.23 10.85
CA VAL A 172 34.31 -6.10 9.58
C VAL A 172 35.12 -5.24 8.61
N LEU A 173 35.09 -5.61 7.33
CA LEU A 173 35.65 -4.85 6.22
C LEU A 173 34.51 -4.33 5.35
N GLU A 174 34.50 -3.03 5.09
CA GLU A 174 33.58 -2.41 4.13
C GLU A 174 34.24 -2.38 2.76
N LEU A 175 33.66 -3.10 1.81
CA LEU A 175 34.09 -3.16 0.42
C LEU A 175 33.14 -2.32 -0.43
N VAL A 176 33.69 -1.46 -1.29
CA VAL A 176 32.93 -0.55 -2.18
C VAL A 176 33.35 -0.78 -3.64
N GLY A 177 32.40 -0.76 -4.58
CA GLY A 177 32.62 -1.09 -5.99
C GLY A 177 32.41 -2.57 -6.36
N ASN A 178 33.26 -3.12 -7.23
CA ASN A 178 33.18 -4.52 -7.66
C ASN A 178 34.10 -5.39 -6.79
N TYR A 179 33.53 -6.08 -5.81
CA TYR A 179 34.26 -6.85 -4.78
C TYR A 179 33.70 -8.26 -4.61
N GLY A 180 34.54 -9.17 -4.14
CA GLY A 180 34.14 -10.51 -3.74
C GLY A 180 33.70 -10.59 -2.28
N ALA A 181 32.85 -11.55 -1.96
CA ALA A 181 32.51 -11.87 -0.57
C ALA A 181 33.63 -12.70 0.10
N TRP A 182 34.83 -12.15 0.20
CA TRP A 182 35.97 -12.77 0.87
C TRP A 182 36.90 -11.72 1.45
N ILE A 183 37.74 -12.12 2.40
CA ILE A 183 38.70 -11.22 3.03
C ILE A 183 39.81 -10.89 2.01
N PRO A 184 39.95 -9.64 1.55
CA PRO A 184 40.93 -9.29 0.53
C PRO A 184 42.37 -9.36 1.06
N ALA A 185 43.30 -9.72 0.17
CA ALA A 185 44.73 -9.71 0.47
C ALA A 185 45.27 -8.26 0.47
N GLY A 186 45.82 -7.81 1.61
CA GLY A 186 46.43 -6.49 1.75
C GLY A 186 45.94 -5.71 2.97
N SER A 187 46.31 -4.43 3.04
CA SER A 187 45.88 -3.53 4.13
C SER A 187 44.56 -2.86 3.76
N HIS A 188 43.49 -3.26 4.43
CA HIS A 188 42.15 -2.67 4.31
C HIS A 188 41.68 -2.13 5.65
N SER A 189 40.85 -1.08 5.63
CA SER A 189 40.24 -0.55 6.85
C SER A 189 39.37 -1.63 7.51
N ARG A 190 39.52 -1.77 8.82
CA ARG A 190 38.86 -2.79 9.63
C ARG A 190 38.15 -2.11 10.78
N ILE A 191 36.91 -2.51 11.04
CA ILE A 191 36.07 -1.96 12.09
C ILE A 191 35.77 -3.10 13.08
N PRO A 192 36.05 -2.96 14.38
CA PRO A 192 35.71 -4.00 15.37
C PRO A 192 34.21 -4.33 15.36
N PHE A 193 33.85 -5.59 15.57
CA PHE A 193 32.46 -6.02 15.69
C PHE A 193 31.70 -5.25 16.78
N ALA A 194 32.37 -4.89 17.88
CA ALA A 194 31.74 -4.11 18.95
C ALA A 194 31.18 -2.75 18.49
N ASP A 195 31.75 -2.16 17.44
CA ASP A 195 31.36 -0.85 16.92
C ASP A 195 30.23 -0.95 15.88
N VAL A 196 30.02 -2.15 15.30
CA VAL A 196 28.98 -2.40 14.27
C VAL A 196 27.85 -3.31 14.74
N ALA A 197 28.03 -4.01 15.86
CA ALA A 197 27.00 -4.83 16.47
C ALA A 197 25.79 -3.96 16.83
N PRO A 198 24.55 -4.43 16.59
CA PRO A 198 23.36 -3.77 17.07
C PRO A 198 23.50 -3.53 18.56
N ARG A 199 23.41 -2.26 18.98
CA ARG A 199 23.34 -1.92 20.41
C ARG A 199 22.21 -2.75 21.01
N SER A 200 22.49 -3.45 22.11
CA SER A 200 21.61 -4.43 22.75
C SER A 200 20.14 -4.08 22.58
N GLN A 201 19.29 -5.02 22.13
CA GLN A 201 17.83 -4.84 22.09
C GLN A 201 17.39 -4.26 23.43
N GLY A 202 17.04 -2.97 23.44
CA GLY A 202 16.46 -2.33 24.60
C GLY A 202 15.17 -3.06 25.01
N LYS A 203 14.65 -2.76 26.19
CA LYS A 203 13.29 -3.18 26.55
C LYS A 203 12.33 -2.88 25.38
N PRO A 204 11.39 -3.78 25.04
CA PRO A 204 10.39 -3.49 24.03
C PRO A 204 9.65 -2.20 24.38
N VAL A 205 9.29 -1.43 23.36
CA VAL A 205 8.68 -0.12 23.52
C VAL A 205 7.17 -0.24 23.56
N ILE A 206 6.55 0.40 24.54
CA ILE A 206 5.15 0.78 24.51
C ILE A 206 5.09 2.25 24.09
N TRP A 207 4.66 2.51 22.86
CA TRP A 207 4.59 3.84 22.30
C TRP A 207 3.18 4.41 22.43
N VAL A 208 3.04 5.55 23.09
CA VAL A 208 1.78 6.27 23.29
C VAL A 208 1.85 7.61 22.56
N GLY A 209 1.38 7.63 21.31
CA GLY A 209 1.24 8.85 20.52
C GLY A 209 -0.08 9.57 20.77
N HIS A 210 -0.09 10.90 20.71
CA HIS A 210 -1.32 11.68 20.70
C HIS A 210 -1.29 12.84 19.72
N THR A 211 -2.42 13.11 19.06
CA THR A 211 -2.52 14.23 18.10
C THR A 211 -2.54 15.56 18.84
N THR A 212 -1.69 16.51 18.45
CA THR A 212 -1.59 17.84 19.10
C THR A 212 -2.35 18.92 18.34
N HIS A 213 -2.62 18.72 17.06
CA HIS A 213 -3.31 19.66 16.20
C HIS A 213 -4.22 18.87 15.23
N TYR A 214 -5.49 19.28 15.16
CA TYR A 214 -6.47 18.92 14.11
C TYR A 214 -7.80 19.59 14.45
N ARG A 215 -8.43 19.14 15.53
CA ARG A 215 -9.71 19.61 16.07
C ARG A 215 -9.62 19.71 17.59
N GLY A 216 -10.52 20.46 18.23
CA GLY A 216 -10.56 20.59 19.70
C GLY A 216 -10.47 19.25 20.44
N GLY A 217 -9.82 19.25 21.61
CA GLY A 217 -9.52 18.05 22.40
C GLY A 217 -8.02 17.77 22.58
N SER A 218 -7.14 18.43 21.81
CA SER A 218 -5.70 18.11 21.79
C SER A 218 -5.01 18.25 23.15
N SER A 219 -5.36 19.28 23.93
CA SER A 219 -4.79 19.46 25.27
C SER A 219 -5.29 18.37 26.24
N GLU A 220 -6.54 17.95 26.12
CA GLU A 220 -7.05 16.80 26.87
C GLU A 220 -6.40 15.48 26.45
N PHE A 221 -6.10 15.30 25.15
CA PHE A 221 -5.40 14.12 24.65
C PHE A 221 -3.98 14.03 25.23
N ALA A 222 -3.27 15.15 25.34
CA ALA A 222 -1.96 15.19 25.98
C ALA A 222 -2.00 14.73 27.45
N VAL A 223 -3.00 15.20 28.22
CA VAL A 223 -3.20 14.77 29.61
C VAL A 223 -3.56 13.29 29.71
N ALA A 224 -4.40 12.80 28.78
CA ALA A 224 -4.78 11.38 28.72
C ALA A 224 -3.60 10.48 28.35
N ALA A 225 -2.78 10.89 27.38
CA ALA A 225 -1.56 10.19 26.97
C ALA A 225 -0.54 10.14 28.11
N ALA A 226 -0.29 11.26 28.79
CA ALA A 226 0.60 11.31 29.94
C ALA A 226 0.08 10.45 31.11
N THR A 227 -1.24 10.41 31.32
CA THR A 227 -1.85 9.51 32.32
C THR A 227 -1.62 8.05 31.96
N MET A 228 -1.91 7.68 30.71
CA MET A 228 -1.72 6.32 30.20
C MET A 228 -0.27 5.88 30.28
N GLY A 229 0.67 6.74 29.86
CA GLY A 229 2.10 6.47 29.91
C GLY A 229 2.59 6.15 31.33
N ARG A 230 2.19 6.94 32.33
CA ARG A 230 2.53 6.67 33.74
C ARG A 230 1.96 5.35 34.25
N GLU A 231 0.70 5.04 33.91
CA GLU A 231 0.05 3.79 34.36
C GLU A 231 0.67 2.56 33.68
N LEU A 232 0.97 2.64 32.39
CA LEU A 232 1.63 1.57 31.64
C LEU A 232 3.07 1.35 32.15
N ALA A 233 3.82 2.42 32.41
CA ALA A 233 5.19 2.29 32.93
C ALA A 233 5.22 1.62 34.31
N ALA A 234 4.21 1.90 35.16
CA ALA A 234 4.06 1.24 36.45
C ALA A 234 3.63 -0.24 36.32
N ALA A 235 2.77 -0.56 35.34
CA ALA A 235 2.25 -1.90 35.12
C ALA A 235 3.20 -2.82 34.35
N ARG A 236 4.09 -2.26 33.53
CA ARG A 236 4.99 -2.96 32.59
C ARG A 236 6.44 -2.51 32.77
N PRO A 237 7.09 -2.84 33.91
CA PRO A 237 8.49 -2.49 34.16
C PRO A 237 9.46 -3.22 33.20
N ASP A 238 8.99 -4.24 32.49
CA ASP A 238 9.67 -4.98 31.43
C ASP A 238 9.75 -4.24 30.10
N ALA A 239 8.97 -3.16 29.92
CA ALA A 239 8.92 -2.35 28.71
C ALA A 239 9.41 -0.91 28.96
N GLU A 240 9.87 -0.23 27.92
CA GLU A 240 10.09 1.22 27.94
C GLU A 240 8.84 1.93 27.42
N VAL A 241 8.34 2.94 28.13
CA VAL A 241 7.14 3.68 27.71
C VAL A 241 7.54 5.05 27.16
N ILE A 242 7.17 5.31 25.91
CA ILE A 242 7.44 6.56 25.21
C ILE A 242 6.11 7.27 24.96
N VAL A 243 6.03 8.56 25.29
CA VAL A 243 4.85 9.39 25.05
C VAL A 243 5.22 10.52 24.08
N SER A 244 4.56 10.58 22.92
CA SER A 244 4.90 11.53 21.86
C SER A 244 3.69 12.36 21.44
N GLY A 245 3.90 13.66 21.27
CA GLY A 245 2.91 14.58 20.69
C GLY A 245 3.12 14.69 19.18
N LEU A 246 2.10 14.39 18.40
CA LEU A 246 2.15 14.31 16.93
C LEU A 246 1.34 15.47 16.35
N HIS A 247 1.99 16.45 15.75
CA HIS A 247 1.36 17.62 15.14
C HIS A 247 0.95 17.33 13.69
N HIS A 248 1.87 16.76 12.93
CA HIS A 248 1.71 16.32 11.56
C HIS A 248 1.86 14.80 11.48
N LYS A 249 1.39 14.20 10.39
CA LYS A 249 1.62 12.76 10.18
C LYS A 249 3.11 12.44 10.00
N GLY A 250 3.91 13.36 9.46
CA GLY A 250 5.36 13.22 9.35
C GLY A 250 6.09 13.09 10.71
N ASP A 251 5.49 13.59 11.80
CA ASP A 251 6.02 13.37 13.15
C ASP A 251 5.92 11.90 13.55
N PHE A 252 4.84 11.22 13.13
CA PHE A 252 4.66 9.79 13.36
C PHE A 252 5.74 8.99 12.62
N GLU A 253 6.01 9.32 11.35
CA GLU A 253 7.07 8.68 10.55
C GLU A 253 8.46 8.93 11.14
N THR A 254 8.73 10.15 11.59
CA THR A 254 10.01 10.53 12.22
C THR A 254 10.25 9.72 13.49
N GLU A 255 9.24 9.58 14.35
CA GLU A 255 9.35 8.79 15.58
C GLU A 255 9.57 7.30 15.26
N LEU A 256 8.88 6.78 14.25
CA LEU A 256 9.04 5.41 13.74
C LEU A 256 10.44 5.15 13.20
N ALA A 257 10.95 6.06 12.37
CA ALA A 257 12.30 5.97 11.83
C ALA A 257 13.34 5.98 12.95
N TRP A 258 13.16 6.84 13.96
CA TRP A 258 14.04 6.86 15.14
C TRP A 258 14.00 5.54 15.92
N LEU A 259 12.81 4.97 16.16
CA LEU A 259 12.66 3.67 16.83
C LEU A 259 13.35 2.54 16.05
N ALA A 260 13.14 2.50 14.73
CA ALA A 260 13.73 1.51 13.84
C ALA A 260 15.26 1.63 13.80
N LEU A 261 15.81 2.83 13.62
CA LEU A 261 17.25 3.10 13.61
C LEU A 261 17.90 2.79 14.98
N SER A 262 17.13 2.88 16.06
CA SER A 262 17.58 2.51 17.41
C SER A 262 17.51 1.01 17.69
N GLY A 263 17.10 0.17 16.73
CA GLY A 263 16.93 -1.27 16.91
C GLY A 263 15.82 -1.63 17.90
N ARG A 264 14.90 -0.70 18.18
CA ARG A 264 13.80 -0.88 19.13
C ARG A 264 12.61 -1.51 18.43
N VAL A 265 11.97 -2.47 19.11
CA VAL A 265 10.71 -3.07 18.67
C VAL A 265 9.55 -2.57 19.51
N ILE A 266 8.38 -2.40 18.90
CA ILE A 266 7.16 -1.91 19.52
C ILE A 266 6.32 -3.11 19.99
N SER A 267 6.15 -3.27 21.30
CA SER A 267 5.21 -4.26 21.84
C SER A 267 3.77 -3.76 21.83
N GLU A 268 3.56 -2.46 22.10
CA GLU A 268 2.23 -1.85 22.09
C GLU A 268 2.29 -0.47 21.45
N LEU A 269 1.44 -0.21 20.47
CA LEU A 269 1.21 1.10 19.86
C LEU A 269 -0.14 1.63 20.34
N HIS A 270 -0.16 2.76 21.05
CA HIS A 270 -1.38 3.48 21.39
C HIS A 270 -1.42 4.81 20.66
N LEU A 271 -2.54 5.11 20.00
CA LEU A 271 -2.77 6.42 19.38
C LEU A 271 -4.06 7.05 19.89
N ILE A 272 -3.93 8.23 20.50
CA ILE A 272 -5.00 9.01 21.10
C ILE A 272 -5.30 10.24 20.24
N GLY A 273 -6.54 10.35 19.74
CA GLY A 273 -6.90 11.49 18.93
C GLY A 273 -8.27 11.42 18.29
N HIS A 274 -8.42 12.16 17.20
CA HIS A 274 -9.53 12.00 16.27
C HIS A 274 -9.17 10.99 15.18
N ALA A 275 -10.17 10.39 14.54
CA ALA A 275 -9.96 9.47 13.44
C ALA A 275 -10.90 9.74 12.27
N GLY A 276 -10.37 9.58 11.06
CA GLY A 276 -11.11 9.46 9.80
C GLY A 276 -11.34 7.99 9.43
N MET A 277 -11.60 7.72 8.16
CA MET A 277 -11.80 6.35 7.68
C MET A 277 -10.52 5.52 7.87
N TYR A 278 -9.34 6.06 7.56
CA TYR A 278 -8.07 5.33 7.59
C TYR A 278 -7.18 5.69 8.78
N GLY A 279 -7.80 5.96 9.94
CA GLY A 279 -7.08 6.05 11.21
C GLY A 279 -6.94 7.47 11.76
N PRO A 280 -5.86 7.78 12.49
CA PRO A 280 -5.65 9.07 13.13
C PRO A 280 -5.72 10.25 12.14
N MET A 281 -6.14 11.41 12.64
CA MET A 281 -6.12 12.68 11.91
C MET A 281 -5.12 13.64 12.57
N PHE A 282 -4.28 14.28 11.77
CA PHE A 282 -3.25 15.25 12.17
C PHE A 282 -3.50 16.62 11.49
N GLY A 283 -2.63 17.60 11.72
CA GLY A 283 -2.68 18.90 11.03
C GLY A 283 -3.79 19.81 11.58
N SER A 284 -4.63 20.39 10.72
CA SER A 284 -5.73 21.28 11.15
C SER A 284 -7.05 20.90 10.49
N THR A 285 -8.18 21.46 10.92
CA THR A 285 -9.45 21.27 10.18
C THR A 285 -9.44 21.93 8.81
N ASP A 286 -8.60 22.95 8.61
CA ASP A 286 -8.45 23.63 7.31
C ASP A 286 -7.54 22.80 6.39
N TRP A 287 -6.56 22.12 6.99
CA TRP A 287 -5.57 21.27 6.32
C TRP A 287 -5.44 19.92 7.05
N PRO A 288 -6.43 19.02 6.89
CA PRO A 288 -6.43 17.69 7.50
C PRO A 288 -5.31 16.81 6.94
N GLU A 289 -4.60 16.12 7.81
CA GLU A 289 -3.66 15.06 7.43
C GLU A 289 -4.12 13.70 7.98
N GLN A 290 -3.90 12.63 7.23
CA GLN A 290 -4.10 11.26 7.65
C GLN A 290 -3.17 10.37 6.81
N PHE A 291 -2.92 9.14 7.23
CA PHE A 291 -2.24 8.18 6.37
C PHE A 291 -3.22 7.51 5.42
N SER A 292 -2.81 7.41 4.18
CA SER A 292 -3.55 6.75 3.13
C SER A 292 -3.46 5.22 3.25
N PRO A 293 -4.37 4.45 2.62
CA PRO A 293 -4.25 3.00 2.57
C PRO A 293 -2.97 2.50 1.89
N HIS A 294 -2.47 3.24 0.91
CA HIS A 294 -1.20 2.92 0.24
C HIS A 294 -0.02 3.16 1.18
N GLU A 295 0.01 4.31 1.85
CA GLU A 295 1.06 4.64 2.81
C GLU A 295 1.11 3.65 3.97
N TRP A 296 -0.04 3.28 4.54
CA TRP A 296 -0.09 2.24 5.57
C TRP A 296 0.51 0.92 5.10
N ARG A 297 0.26 0.51 3.85
CA ARG A 297 0.79 -0.75 3.29
C ARG A 297 2.27 -0.67 2.93
N ALA A 298 2.75 0.50 2.54
CA ALA A 298 4.17 0.74 2.24
C ALA A 298 5.00 0.94 3.51
N MET A 299 4.37 1.32 4.62
CA MET A 299 5.02 1.55 5.90
C MET A 299 5.46 0.24 6.56
N THR A 300 6.66 0.24 7.14
CA THR A 300 7.13 -0.83 8.01
C THR A 300 7.14 -0.34 9.46
N ILE A 301 6.37 -0.98 10.32
CA ILE A 301 6.37 -0.71 11.77
C ILE A 301 7.11 -1.86 12.47
N PRO A 302 8.16 -1.58 13.27
CA PRO A 302 8.97 -2.62 13.89
C PRO A 302 8.25 -3.25 15.09
N PHE A 303 7.13 -3.94 14.87
CA PHE A 303 6.40 -4.62 15.93
C PHE A 303 7.22 -5.80 16.49
N ALA A 304 7.11 -6.02 17.80
CA ALA A 304 7.56 -7.25 18.43
C ALA A 304 6.68 -8.45 17.97
N PRO A 305 7.12 -9.72 18.12
CA PRO A 305 6.38 -10.90 17.66
C PRO A 305 4.94 -11.05 18.18
N ASN A 306 4.60 -10.38 19.29
CA ASN A 306 3.23 -10.33 19.86
C ASN A 306 2.73 -8.88 19.97
N GLY A 307 3.15 -8.02 19.04
CA GLY A 307 2.81 -6.61 18.99
C GLY A 307 1.30 -6.39 18.97
N ARG A 308 0.85 -5.27 19.55
CA ARG A 308 -0.55 -4.86 19.57
C ARG A 308 -0.71 -3.39 19.24
N ALA A 309 -1.83 -3.02 18.63
CA ALA A 309 -2.16 -1.64 18.34
C ALA A 309 -3.51 -1.23 18.93
N TYR A 310 -3.60 -0.02 19.48
CA TYR A 310 -4.76 0.50 20.18
C TYR A 310 -5.09 1.92 19.69
N PHE A 311 -6.22 2.05 18.99
CA PHE A 311 -6.66 3.33 18.44
C PHE A 311 -7.79 3.94 19.27
N HIS A 312 -7.41 4.83 20.18
CA HIS A 312 -8.28 5.57 21.09
C HIS A 312 -8.94 6.74 20.37
N ALA A 313 -9.81 6.44 19.41
CA ALA A 313 -10.58 7.43 18.67
C ALA A 313 -11.98 6.91 18.33
N CYS A 314 -12.88 7.80 17.92
CA CYS A 314 -14.26 7.46 17.61
C CYS A 314 -14.36 6.51 16.40
N ARG A 315 -15.16 5.45 16.51
CA ARG A 315 -15.55 4.55 15.40
C ARG A 315 -14.39 3.83 14.68
N THR A 316 -13.20 3.77 15.27
CA THR A 316 -12.03 3.09 14.70
C THR A 316 -12.24 1.58 14.51
N ALA A 317 -13.10 0.95 15.33
CA ALA A 317 -13.40 -0.49 15.20
C ALA A 317 -14.23 -0.87 13.95
N ARG A 318 -14.82 0.11 13.25
CA ARG A 318 -15.73 -0.20 12.13
C ARG A 318 -15.00 -0.61 10.85
N TRP A 319 -13.82 -0.04 10.62
CA TRP A 319 -13.08 -0.22 9.37
C TRP A 319 -11.57 -0.20 9.61
N PHE A 320 -11.09 0.83 10.31
CA PHE A 320 -9.66 1.06 10.44
C PHE A 320 -8.93 -0.02 11.24
N ALA A 321 -9.46 -0.42 12.40
CA ALA A 321 -8.80 -1.45 13.21
C ALA A 321 -8.67 -2.81 12.50
N PRO A 322 -9.71 -3.34 11.82
CA PRO A 322 -9.55 -4.51 10.95
C PRO A 322 -8.54 -4.29 9.82
N PHE A 323 -8.61 -3.14 9.13
CA PHE A 323 -7.66 -2.81 8.06
C PHE A 323 -6.21 -2.80 8.56
N PHE A 324 -5.94 -2.15 9.70
CA PHE A 324 -4.60 -2.05 10.27
C PHE A 324 -4.10 -3.42 10.75
N ALA A 325 -4.96 -4.25 11.35
CA ALA A 325 -4.63 -5.61 11.75
C ALA A 325 -4.19 -6.46 10.56
N ASP A 326 -4.91 -6.37 9.44
CA ASP A 326 -4.59 -7.08 8.20
C ASP A 326 -3.28 -6.59 7.57
N VAL A 327 -3.01 -5.28 7.61
CA VAL A 327 -1.81 -4.69 7.00
C VAL A 327 -0.54 -5.04 7.77
N PHE A 328 -0.58 -4.94 9.10
CA PHE A 328 0.62 -5.10 9.93
C PHE A 328 0.73 -6.47 10.62
N GLY A 329 -0.26 -7.35 10.46
CA GLY A 329 -0.24 -8.68 11.06
C GLY A 329 -0.30 -8.66 12.59
N VAL A 330 -0.86 -7.60 13.21
CA VAL A 330 -0.95 -7.45 14.68
C VAL A 330 -2.38 -7.30 15.16
N ALA A 331 -2.68 -7.84 16.34
CA ALA A 331 -3.98 -7.64 16.98
C ALA A 331 -4.22 -6.14 17.22
N THR A 332 -5.35 -5.65 16.70
CA THR A 332 -5.67 -4.22 16.70
C THR A 332 -6.99 -3.94 17.38
N TYR A 333 -7.00 -2.97 18.29
CA TYR A 333 -8.16 -2.60 19.10
C TYR A 333 -8.67 -1.22 18.69
N GLY A 334 -9.99 -1.10 18.51
CA GLY A 334 -10.67 0.18 18.21
C GLY A 334 -11.95 0.37 19.02
N ASN A 335 -12.54 1.57 18.95
CA ASN A 335 -13.84 1.84 19.56
C ASN A 335 -14.96 1.76 18.50
N HIS A 336 -16.04 1.05 18.80
CA HIS A 336 -17.19 0.97 17.88
C HIS A 336 -18.00 2.27 17.84
N ASN A 337 -18.08 2.95 18.98
CA ASN A 337 -18.84 4.17 19.21
C ASN A 337 -17.92 5.40 19.38
N TYR A 338 -18.49 6.49 19.87
CA TYR A 338 -17.79 7.75 20.09
C TYR A 338 -17.05 7.73 21.43
N THR A 339 -15.84 8.29 21.42
CA THR A 339 -15.02 8.48 22.61
C THR A 339 -15.31 9.81 23.29
N THR A 340 -14.99 9.90 24.58
CA THR A 340 -15.14 11.10 25.40
C THR A 340 -14.07 11.13 26.48
N VAL A 341 -13.65 12.34 26.83
CA VAL A 341 -12.75 12.58 27.97
C VAL A 341 -13.51 12.33 29.27
N SER A 342 -12.85 11.67 30.23
CA SER A 342 -13.37 11.39 31.56
C SER A 342 -12.27 11.42 32.63
N THR A 343 -12.65 11.69 33.89
CA THR A 343 -11.75 11.59 35.05
C THR A 343 -11.63 10.15 35.59
N ARG A 344 -12.39 9.20 35.05
CA ARG A 344 -12.33 7.78 35.41
C ARG A 344 -12.14 6.90 34.17
N LYS A 345 -11.41 5.79 34.33
CA LYS A 345 -11.18 4.83 33.24
C LYS A 345 -12.34 3.88 32.99
N ASP A 346 -13.13 3.58 34.02
CA ASP A 346 -14.15 2.52 34.00
C ASP A 346 -15.57 3.02 33.69
N ARG A 347 -15.81 4.34 33.77
CA ARG A 347 -17.11 4.96 33.54
C ARG A 347 -16.97 6.45 33.26
N PHE A 348 -18.01 7.04 32.65
CA PHE A 348 -18.05 8.47 32.45
C PHE A 348 -18.21 9.22 33.79
N ALA A 349 -17.15 9.93 34.17
CA ALA A 349 -17.16 11.01 35.14
C ALA A 349 -16.75 12.33 34.47
N TRP A 350 -17.55 13.38 34.68
CA TRP A 350 -17.38 14.67 34.02
C TRP A 350 -16.13 15.41 34.52
N ALA A 351 -15.30 15.91 33.59
CA ALA A 351 -14.03 16.57 33.90
C ALA A 351 -14.16 18.06 34.25
N GLY A 352 -15.35 18.64 34.18
CA GLY A 352 -15.57 20.07 34.38
C GLY A 352 -15.48 20.88 33.08
N ARG A 353 -15.43 22.21 33.21
CA ARG A 353 -15.34 23.15 32.07
C ARG A 353 -13.92 23.35 31.54
N GLN A 354 -12.90 23.02 32.34
CA GLN A 354 -11.49 23.07 31.97
C GLN A 354 -10.84 21.69 32.18
N PRO A 355 -11.17 20.69 31.34
CA PRO A 355 -10.70 19.33 31.52
C PRO A 355 -9.16 19.23 31.52
N ALA A 356 -8.48 19.99 30.66
CA ALA A 356 -7.02 19.99 30.56
C ALA A 356 -6.29 20.44 31.84
N ALA A 357 -6.98 21.13 32.76
CA ALA A 357 -6.41 21.49 34.08
C ALA A 357 -6.41 20.32 35.08
N ARG A 358 -7.03 19.17 34.72
CA ARG A 358 -7.04 17.99 35.57
C ARG A 358 -5.69 17.28 35.52
N PRO A 359 -5.20 16.73 36.64
CA PRO A 359 -3.93 15.99 36.67
C PRO A 359 -4.02 14.62 35.97
N LYS A 360 -5.25 14.15 35.77
CA LYS A 360 -5.56 12.79 35.32
C LYS A 360 -6.82 12.77 34.49
N LEU A 361 -6.68 12.32 33.24
CA LEU A 361 -7.77 12.14 32.30
C LEU A 361 -7.64 10.82 31.57
N TYR A 362 -8.76 10.34 31.07
CA TYR A 362 -8.88 9.14 30.26
C TYR A 362 -9.76 9.42 29.06
N LEU A 363 -9.45 8.77 27.95
CA LEU A 363 -10.32 8.73 26.78
C LEU A 363 -11.07 7.39 26.78
N ILE A 364 -12.39 7.44 26.96
CA ILE A 364 -13.23 6.22 27.06
C ILE A 364 -14.31 6.25 25.98
N ALA A 365 -14.73 5.07 25.49
CA ALA A 365 -15.97 4.97 24.74
C ALA A 365 -17.17 4.94 25.70
N ALA A 366 -18.20 5.74 25.39
CA ALA A 366 -19.42 5.80 26.19
C ALA A 366 -20.59 6.25 25.30
N PRO A 367 -21.84 5.86 25.63
CA PRO A 367 -23.01 6.34 24.91
C PRO A 367 -23.07 7.87 24.98
N GLY A 368 -23.68 8.48 23.97
CA GLY A 368 -23.82 9.93 23.89
C GLY A 368 -24.73 10.36 22.75
N LYS A 369 -24.94 11.67 22.63
CA LYS A 369 -25.91 12.24 21.67
C LYS A 369 -25.73 11.77 20.23
N LYS A 370 -24.48 11.66 19.75
CA LYS A 370 -24.16 11.22 18.39
C LYS A 370 -24.42 9.72 18.13
N SER A 371 -24.52 8.91 19.18
CA SER A 371 -24.70 7.45 19.08
C SER A 371 -26.13 7.01 19.41
N HIS A 372 -26.77 7.62 20.41
CA HIS A 372 -28.04 7.16 20.98
C HIS A 372 -29.01 8.34 21.24
N GLY A 373 -28.82 9.47 20.54
CA GLY A 373 -29.65 10.66 20.71
C GLY A 373 -29.64 11.21 22.13
N TRP A 374 -30.71 11.92 22.50
CA TRP A 374 -30.81 12.55 23.82
C TRP A 374 -30.76 11.55 24.98
N ALA A 375 -31.35 10.36 24.82
CA ALA A 375 -31.28 9.29 25.81
C ALA A 375 -29.83 8.84 26.07
N GLY A 376 -29.00 8.76 25.03
CA GLY A 376 -27.57 8.50 25.15
C GLY A 376 -26.84 9.54 25.98
N SER A 377 -27.16 10.82 25.79
CA SER A 377 -26.58 11.91 26.57
C SER A 377 -26.96 11.81 28.04
N LEU A 378 -28.23 11.53 28.34
CA LEU A 378 -28.69 11.35 29.72
C LEU A 378 -27.95 10.17 30.39
N ARG A 379 -27.93 9.00 29.73
CA ARG A 379 -27.22 7.82 30.22
C ARG A 379 -25.74 8.09 30.49
N LYS A 380 -25.08 8.84 29.61
CA LYS A 380 -23.68 9.28 29.80
C LYS A 380 -23.50 9.99 31.13
N TYR A 381 -24.24 11.07 31.35
CA TYR A 381 -24.11 11.93 32.53
C TYR A 381 -24.63 11.28 33.83
N LEU A 382 -25.39 10.18 33.73
CA LEU A 382 -25.71 9.30 34.87
C LEU A 382 -24.57 8.33 35.26
N GLY A 383 -23.41 8.42 34.58
CA GLY A 383 -22.23 7.62 34.94
C GLY A 383 -22.12 6.29 34.19
N ALA A 384 -22.51 6.27 32.91
CA ALA A 384 -22.41 5.09 32.06
C ALA A 384 -21.01 4.44 32.12
N ALA A 385 -20.98 3.11 32.22
CA ALA A 385 -19.74 2.34 32.13
C ALA A 385 -19.03 2.58 30.80
N ALA A 386 -17.69 2.53 30.83
CA ALA A 386 -16.87 2.59 29.64
C ALA A 386 -17.12 1.33 28.79
N GLU A 387 -17.33 1.52 27.50
CA GLU A 387 -17.48 0.43 26.54
C GLU A 387 -16.08 -0.13 26.21
N PRO A 388 -15.89 -1.46 26.23
CA PRO A 388 -14.61 -2.05 25.90
C PRO A 388 -14.27 -1.84 24.41
N MET A 389 -12.97 -1.77 24.12
CA MET A 389 -12.51 -1.75 22.73
C MET A 389 -12.81 -3.09 22.06
N THR A 390 -13.14 -3.03 20.77
CA THR A 390 -13.34 -4.21 19.94
C THR A 390 -11.99 -4.64 19.37
N GLU A 391 -11.62 -5.90 19.60
CA GLU A 391 -10.43 -6.52 19.02
C GLU A 391 -10.69 -6.93 17.57
N SER A 392 -9.71 -6.68 16.71
CA SER A 392 -9.64 -7.17 15.34
C SER A 392 -8.35 -7.98 15.22
N GLN A 393 -8.50 -9.27 14.92
CA GLN A 393 -7.37 -10.14 14.63
C GLN A 393 -6.96 -10.02 13.16
N PRO A 394 -5.67 -10.16 12.82
CA PRO A 394 -5.24 -10.28 11.44
C PRO A 394 -6.00 -11.43 10.76
N ALA A 395 -6.59 -11.18 9.60
CA ALA A 395 -7.26 -12.25 8.88
C ALA A 395 -6.21 -13.27 8.40
N ALA A 396 -6.43 -14.57 8.69
CA ALA A 396 -5.58 -15.66 8.19
C ALA A 396 -5.46 -15.68 6.66
N THR A 397 -6.48 -15.12 5.98
CA THR A 397 -6.52 -14.77 4.56
C THR A 397 -7.18 -13.41 4.45
N GLN A 398 -6.58 -12.45 3.73
CA GLN A 398 -7.25 -11.17 3.50
C GLN A 398 -8.63 -11.41 2.87
N PRO A 399 -9.71 -10.76 3.35
CA PRO A 399 -11.02 -10.89 2.72
C PRO A 399 -10.89 -10.50 1.24
N GLU A 400 -11.42 -11.32 0.33
CA GLU A 400 -11.38 -10.98 -1.09
C GLU A 400 -12.32 -9.79 -1.36
N ARG A 401 -11.71 -8.62 -1.58
CA ARG A 401 -12.40 -7.34 -1.84
C ARG A 401 -12.50 -7.02 -3.33
N SER A 402 -11.88 -7.85 -4.16
CA SER A 402 -11.88 -7.72 -5.62
C SER A 402 -13.23 -8.10 -6.21
N TYR A 403 -13.52 -7.53 -7.38
CA TYR A 403 -14.67 -7.92 -8.20
C TYR A 403 -14.43 -9.23 -8.97
N ASP A 404 -13.23 -9.83 -8.90
CA ASP A 404 -12.86 -11.00 -9.71
C ASP A 404 -13.85 -12.17 -9.60
N ARG A 405 -14.26 -12.56 -8.37
CA ARG A 405 -15.22 -13.66 -8.16
C ARG A 405 -16.61 -13.43 -8.76
N VAL A 406 -16.96 -12.18 -9.00
CA VAL A 406 -18.28 -11.77 -9.49
C VAL A 406 -18.19 -11.12 -10.86
N ALA A 407 -17.03 -11.12 -11.51
CA ALA A 407 -16.76 -10.39 -12.74
C ALA A 407 -17.72 -10.81 -13.87
N GLU A 408 -17.99 -12.11 -14.02
CA GLU A 408 -18.95 -12.61 -15.02
C GLU A 408 -20.38 -12.15 -14.74
N LEU A 409 -20.83 -12.26 -13.48
CA LEU A 409 -22.17 -11.82 -13.08
C LEU A 409 -22.33 -10.32 -13.26
N TYR A 410 -21.29 -9.55 -12.92
CA TYR A 410 -21.25 -8.11 -13.11
C TYR A 410 -21.30 -7.76 -14.60
N ASP A 411 -20.49 -8.42 -15.43
CA ASP A 411 -20.46 -8.18 -16.87
C ASP A 411 -21.83 -8.44 -17.51
N ARG A 412 -22.54 -9.51 -17.13
CA ARG A 412 -23.91 -9.74 -17.62
C ARG A 412 -24.87 -8.63 -17.23
N ALA A 413 -24.86 -8.23 -15.96
CA ALA A 413 -25.76 -7.18 -15.46
C ALA A 413 -25.44 -5.81 -16.07
N TYR A 414 -24.18 -5.50 -16.32
CA TYR A 414 -23.73 -4.19 -16.81
C TYR A 414 -23.06 -4.28 -18.18
N ALA A 415 -23.55 -5.17 -19.05
CA ALA A 415 -23.05 -5.31 -20.41
C ALA A 415 -23.22 -4.01 -21.22
N ASP A 416 -24.34 -3.31 -20.99
CA ASP A 416 -24.66 -1.98 -21.50
C ASP A 416 -24.88 -1.01 -20.33
N ILE A 417 -23.93 -0.10 -20.10
CA ILE A 417 -23.97 0.83 -18.96
C ILE A 417 -25.19 1.76 -19.00
N ARG A 418 -25.84 1.92 -20.16
CA ARG A 418 -27.03 2.76 -20.37
C ARG A 418 -28.25 2.30 -19.56
N VAL A 419 -28.19 1.15 -18.89
CA VAL A 419 -29.15 0.79 -17.82
C VAL A 419 -29.12 1.82 -16.67
N ARG A 420 -28.00 2.52 -16.47
CA ARG A 420 -27.82 3.64 -15.54
C ARG A 420 -28.05 4.97 -16.25
N ASP A 421 -29.25 5.12 -16.80
CA ASP A 421 -29.63 6.14 -17.77
C ASP A 421 -29.24 7.58 -17.37
N THR A 422 -29.54 8.00 -16.14
CA THR A 422 -29.22 9.36 -15.64
C THR A 422 -27.72 9.59 -15.54
N GLU A 423 -27.00 8.64 -14.94
CA GLU A 423 -25.55 8.69 -14.76
C GLU A 423 -24.80 8.66 -16.09
N TRP A 424 -25.22 7.77 -17.00
CA TRP A 424 -24.70 7.66 -18.35
C TRP A 424 -24.86 8.98 -19.12
N ARG A 425 -26.08 9.55 -19.15
CA ARG A 425 -26.33 10.80 -19.87
C ARG A 425 -25.51 11.96 -19.32
N TRP A 426 -25.30 12.00 -18.01
CA TRP A 426 -24.50 13.05 -17.38
C TRP A 426 -23.07 13.09 -17.93
N VAL A 427 -22.44 11.92 -18.12
CA VAL A 427 -21.09 11.78 -18.70
C VAL A 427 -21.12 12.02 -20.20
N ALA A 428 -22.03 11.34 -20.92
CA ALA A 428 -22.10 11.40 -22.38
C ALA A 428 -22.32 12.84 -22.90
N ASN A 429 -23.28 13.57 -22.32
CA ASN A 429 -23.57 14.95 -22.73
C ASN A 429 -22.37 15.88 -22.52
N ARG A 430 -21.59 15.67 -21.45
CA ARG A 430 -20.39 16.46 -21.18
C ARG A 430 -19.25 16.10 -22.13
N LEU A 431 -19.09 14.83 -22.49
CA LEU A 431 -18.11 14.42 -23.48
C LEU A 431 -18.41 15.06 -24.83
N THR A 432 -19.68 15.08 -25.26
CA THR A 432 -20.10 15.76 -26.49
C THR A 432 -19.84 17.27 -26.42
N ALA A 433 -20.07 17.91 -25.26
CA ALA A 433 -19.75 19.33 -25.08
C ALA A 433 -18.22 19.60 -25.19
N VAL A 434 -17.39 18.77 -24.54
CA VAL A 434 -15.93 18.87 -24.65
C VAL A 434 -15.45 18.60 -26.08
N HIS A 435 -16.05 17.64 -26.78
CA HIS A 435 -15.77 17.37 -28.18
C HIS A 435 -16.03 18.61 -29.05
N ALA A 436 -17.17 19.28 -28.84
CA ALA A 436 -17.53 20.52 -29.54
C ALA A 436 -16.57 21.66 -29.20
N ASP A 437 -16.26 21.85 -27.91
CA ASP A 437 -15.34 22.90 -27.43
C ASP A 437 -13.92 22.74 -28.01
N LEU A 438 -13.43 21.50 -28.11
CA LEU A 438 -12.08 21.21 -28.63
C LEU A 438 -12.02 21.21 -30.16
N GLY A 439 -13.15 21.09 -30.86
CA GLY A 439 -13.20 20.92 -32.32
C GLY A 439 -12.55 19.62 -32.81
N ARG A 440 -12.28 18.67 -31.93
CA ARG A 440 -11.68 17.36 -32.22
C ARG A 440 -12.19 16.30 -31.26
N ARG A 441 -12.03 15.03 -31.63
CA ARG A 441 -12.36 13.90 -30.74
C ARG A 441 -11.53 13.95 -29.46
N VAL A 442 -12.11 13.43 -28.38
CA VAL A 442 -11.63 13.56 -27.00
C VAL A 442 -10.80 12.35 -26.59
N ARG A 443 -9.69 12.60 -25.88
CA ARG A 443 -8.83 11.57 -25.29
C ARG A 443 -9.25 11.32 -23.85
N VAL A 444 -9.62 10.08 -23.52
CA VAL A 444 -10.27 9.75 -22.24
C VAL A 444 -9.44 8.77 -21.41
N LEU A 445 -9.40 8.97 -20.10
CA LEU A 445 -8.96 7.98 -19.12
C LEU A 445 -10.12 7.65 -18.18
N GLU A 446 -10.44 6.38 -17.99
CA GLU A 446 -11.35 5.93 -16.95
C GLU A 446 -10.58 5.16 -15.85
N ILE A 447 -10.69 5.62 -14.61
CA ILE A 447 -10.12 4.96 -13.42
C ILE A 447 -11.21 4.11 -12.77
N GLY A 448 -10.94 2.82 -12.60
CA GLY A 448 -11.90 1.81 -12.18
C GLY A 448 -12.90 1.48 -13.29
N CYS A 449 -12.43 1.19 -14.49
CA CYS A 449 -13.28 0.99 -15.67
C CYS A 449 -14.14 -0.27 -15.63
N GLY A 450 -13.89 -1.18 -14.68
CA GLY A 450 -14.59 -2.45 -14.55
C GLY A 450 -14.55 -3.25 -15.86
N ASN A 451 -15.73 -3.69 -16.32
CA ASN A 451 -15.87 -4.43 -17.58
C ASN A 451 -15.83 -3.53 -18.84
N GLY A 452 -15.43 -2.26 -18.74
CA GLY A 452 -15.27 -1.34 -19.87
C GLY A 452 -16.57 -0.86 -20.52
N ALA A 453 -17.73 -1.11 -19.90
CA ALA A 453 -19.03 -0.79 -20.50
C ALA A 453 -19.25 0.71 -20.73
N LEU A 454 -18.68 1.58 -19.89
CA LEU A 454 -18.74 3.03 -20.08
C LEU A 454 -17.96 3.47 -21.32
N LEU A 455 -16.69 3.08 -21.42
CA LEU A 455 -15.86 3.44 -22.58
C LEU A 455 -16.45 2.95 -23.89
N ARG A 456 -16.98 1.72 -23.95
CA ARG A 456 -17.68 1.23 -25.15
C ARG A 456 -18.88 2.08 -25.51
N ALA A 457 -19.70 2.44 -24.51
CA ALA A 457 -20.89 3.25 -24.75
C ALA A 457 -20.53 4.67 -25.23
N LEU A 458 -19.43 5.26 -24.73
CA LEU A 458 -18.93 6.56 -25.20
C LEU A 458 -18.32 6.47 -26.61
N ASP A 459 -17.60 5.39 -26.91
CA ASP A 459 -17.02 5.13 -28.23
C ASP A 459 -18.12 4.97 -29.30
N ASP A 460 -19.28 4.39 -28.96
CA ASP A 460 -20.44 4.31 -29.85
C ASP A 460 -20.95 5.69 -30.32
N ASN A 461 -20.72 6.76 -29.55
CA ASN A 461 -21.13 8.12 -29.92
C ASN A 461 -20.18 8.74 -30.95
N GLY A 462 -18.98 8.20 -31.14
CA GLY A 462 -17.97 8.70 -32.08
C GLY A 462 -17.13 9.88 -31.58
N ASP A 463 -17.38 10.37 -30.36
CA ASP A 463 -16.71 11.53 -29.75
C ASP A 463 -15.28 11.22 -29.25
N ILE A 464 -14.89 9.93 -29.17
CA ILE A 464 -13.61 9.48 -28.61
C ILE A 464 -12.53 9.32 -29.69
N ASP A 465 -11.35 9.86 -29.41
CA ASP A 465 -10.15 9.61 -30.20
C ASP A 465 -9.47 8.31 -29.77
N PHE A 466 -9.14 8.23 -28.48
CA PHE A 466 -8.77 6.99 -27.80
C PHE A 466 -9.26 7.04 -26.35
N ALA A 467 -9.45 5.88 -25.75
CA ALA A 467 -9.70 5.77 -24.32
C ALA A 467 -8.86 4.67 -23.67
N VAL A 468 -8.35 4.98 -22.48
CA VAL A 468 -7.65 4.04 -21.61
C VAL A 468 -8.55 3.76 -20.41
N GLY A 469 -8.86 2.50 -20.15
CA GLY A 469 -9.54 2.04 -18.94
C GLY A 469 -8.54 1.35 -18.02
N LEU A 470 -8.47 1.79 -16.76
CA LEU A 470 -7.64 1.18 -15.74
C LEU A 470 -8.51 0.56 -14.65
N ASP A 471 -8.20 -0.66 -14.22
CA ASP A 471 -8.89 -1.33 -13.11
C ASP A 471 -7.91 -2.21 -12.32
N SER A 472 -8.25 -2.53 -11.07
CA SER A 472 -7.44 -3.44 -10.24
C SER A 472 -7.81 -4.91 -10.42
N SER A 473 -9.05 -5.19 -10.83
CA SER A 473 -9.59 -6.53 -11.04
C SER A 473 -9.20 -7.09 -12.41
N ALA A 474 -8.34 -8.11 -12.41
CA ALA A 474 -7.93 -8.81 -13.63
C ALA A 474 -9.15 -9.43 -14.35
N GLY A 475 -10.06 -10.05 -13.59
CA GLY A 475 -11.26 -10.67 -14.15
C GLY A 475 -12.19 -9.65 -14.83
N MET A 476 -12.28 -8.42 -14.32
CA MET A 476 -13.05 -7.35 -14.96
C MET A 476 -12.38 -6.86 -16.26
N LEU A 477 -11.05 -6.71 -16.24
CA LEU A 477 -10.28 -6.32 -17.43
C LEU A 477 -10.34 -7.37 -18.54
N ASP A 478 -10.39 -8.66 -18.20
CA ASP A 478 -10.58 -9.73 -19.18
C ASP A 478 -11.93 -9.57 -19.89
N ARG A 479 -13.01 -9.28 -19.15
CA ARG A 479 -14.32 -8.97 -19.76
C ARG A 479 -14.30 -7.68 -20.57
N ALA A 480 -13.58 -6.66 -20.11
CA ALA A 480 -13.42 -5.41 -20.85
C ALA A 480 -12.76 -5.62 -22.22
N ARG A 481 -11.68 -6.42 -22.26
CA ARG A 481 -10.98 -6.79 -23.50
C ARG A 481 -11.85 -7.66 -24.40
N GLU A 482 -12.49 -8.69 -23.85
CA GLU A 482 -13.39 -9.60 -24.59
C GLU A 482 -14.53 -8.82 -25.27
N ARG A 483 -15.24 -7.98 -24.51
CA ARG A 483 -16.38 -7.18 -25.01
C ARG A 483 -15.97 -6.07 -25.97
N SER A 484 -14.71 -5.64 -25.92
CA SER A 484 -14.18 -4.57 -26.78
C SER A 484 -13.37 -5.11 -27.95
N HIS A 485 -13.43 -6.42 -28.22
CA HIS A 485 -12.75 -7.04 -29.36
C HIS A 485 -13.12 -6.31 -30.66
N GLY A 486 -12.09 -5.88 -31.40
CA GLY A 486 -12.25 -5.08 -32.63
C GLY A 486 -12.32 -3.55 -32.42
N ARG A 487 -12.40 -3.04 -31.19
CA ARG A 487 -12.36 -1.60 -30.88
C ARG A 487 -10.93 -1.14 -30.57
N THR A 488 -10.15 -0.90 -31.62
CA THR A 488 -8.71 -0.56 -31.52
C THR A 488 -8.39 0.74 -30.76
N ARG A 489 -9.40 1.59 -30.53
CA ARG A 489 -9.28 2.85 -29.76
C ARG A 489 -9.35 2.66 -28.25
N LEU A 490 -9.82 1.50 -27.79
CA LEU A 490 -9.99 1.20 -26.37
C LEU A 490 -8.83 0.32 -25.88
N ARG A 491 -8.17 0.76 -24.82
CA ARG A 491 -7.06 0.04 -24.19
C ARG A 491 -7.37 -0.19 -22.72
N PHE A 492 -7.00 -1.35 -22.20
CA PHE A 492 -7.31 -1.75 -20.82
C PHE A 492 -6.05 -2.22 -20.09
N GLY A 493 -5.69 -1.52 -19.02
CA GLY A 493 -4.50 -1.77 -18.20
C GLY A 493 -4.85 -2.09 -16.76
N GLN A 494 -4.05 -2.96 -16.13
CA GLN A 494 -4.21 -3.25 -14.71
C GLN A 494 -3.41 -2.27 -13.87
N VAL A 495 -4.01 -1.77 -12.78
CA VAL A 495 -3.33 -0.89 -11.82
C VAL A 495 -3.69 -1.30 -10.39
N SER A 496 -2.68 -1.42 -9.52
CA SER A 496 -2.84 -1.82 -8.10
C SER A 496 -2.46 -0.71 -7.11
N GLY A 497 -2.02 0.46 -7.60
CA GLY A 497 -1.58 1.59 -6.81
C GLY A 497 -2.06 2.93 -7.40
N PRO A 498 -1.58 4.06 -6.86
CA PRO A 498 -2.01 5.37 -7.33
C PRO A 498 -1.37 5.76 -8.67
N THR A 499 -0.17 5.25 -8.98
CA THR A 499 0.59 5.54 -10.20
C THR A 499 -0.15 5.01 -11.44
N LEU A 500 -0.36 5.90 -12.41
CA LEU A 500 -1.05 5.59 -13.65
C LEU A 500 -0.04 5.48 -14.79
N ASP A 501 -0.04 4.35 -15.51
CA ASP A 501 0.78 4.15 -16.72
C ASP A 501 0.19 4.91 -17.92
N VAL A 502 0.17 6.23 -17.78
CA VAL A 502 -0.31 7.20 -18.78
C VAL A 502 0.67 8.36 -18.78
N PRO A 503 1.13 8.86 -19.95
CA PRO A 503 2.05 9.98 -20.00
C PRO A 503 1.48 11.29 -19.43
N ASP A 504 2.37 12.22 -19.11
CA ASP A 504 2.00 13.58 -18.72
C ASP A 504 1.22 14.29 -19.84
N ASN A 505 0.23 15.10 -19.47
CA ASN A 505 -0.54 15.93 -20.40
C ASN A 505 -1.20 15.16 -21.57
N HIS A 506 -1.52 13.88 -21.36
CA HIS A 506 -1.88 12.96 -22.43
C HIS A 506 -3.39 12.86 -22.70
N VAL A 507 -4.23 13.11 -21.70
CA VAL A 507 -5.70 12.95 -21.81
C VAL A 507 -6.45 14.25 -21.55
N ASP A 508 -7.60 14.43 -22.21
CA ASP A 508 -8.42 15.63 -22.07
C ASP A 508 -9.42 15.51 -20.92
N VAL A 509 -9.89 14.29 -20.65
CA VAL A 509 -10.87 13.99 -19.60
C VAL A 509 -10.43 12.75 -18.83
N VAL A 510 -10.46 12.86 -17.49
CA VAL A 510 -10.39 11.71 -16.59
C VAL A 510 -11.76 11.47 -15.97
N ILE A 511 -12.22 10.23 -15.99
CA ILE A 511 -13.51 9.79 -15.47
C ILE A 511 -13.27 8.77 -14.36
N SER A 512 -14.00 8.88 -13.25
CA SER A 512 -14.15 7.79 -12.29
C SER A 512 -15.65 7.52 -12.09
N PHE A 513 -16.12 6.37 -12.57
CA PHE A 513 -17.54 6.02 -12.59
C PHE A 513 -17.82 4.85 -11.64
N LEU A 514 -18.44 5.17 -10.49
CA LEU A 514 -18.69 4.27 -9.35
C LEU A 514 -17.46 3.65 -8.67
N SER A 515 -16.25 4.14 -8.97
CA SER A 515 -15.02 3.60 -8.38
C SER A 515 -14.33 4.52 -7.36
N PHE A 516 -14.63 5.83 -7.37
CA PHE A 516 -13.84 6.84 -6.65
C PHE A 516 -13.69 6.54 -5.14
N ARG A 517 -14.72 5.98 -4.50
CA ARG A 517 -14.71 5.58 -3.08
C ARG A 517 -13.62 4.58 -2.71
N TYR A 518 -13.17 3.76 -3.65
CA TYR A 518 -12.13 2.75 -3.46
C TYR A 518 -10.73 3.34 -3.59
N LEU A 519 -10.63 4.50 -4.24
CA LEU A 519 -9.35 5.11 -4.55
C LEU A 519 -8.77 5.81 -3.34
N ASP A 520 -7.44 5.87 -3.37
CA ASP A 520 -6.67 6.73 -2.51
C ASP A 520 -6.62 8.13 -3.13
N TRP A 521 -7.45 9.03 -2.59
CA TRP A 521 -7.85 10.24 -3.30
C TRP A 521 -6.71 11.20 -3.59
N ASP A 522 -5.73 11.34 -2.69
CA ASP A 522 -4.67 12.34 -2.84
C ASP A 522 -3.56 11.90 -3.81
N PRO A 523 -2.97 10.71 -3.64
CA PRO A 523 -2.02 10.18 -4.62
C PRO A 523 -2.63 10.07 -6.02
N VAL A 524 -3.88 9.60 -6.12
CA VAL A 524 -4.56 9.53 -7.42
C VAL A 524 -4.87 10.92 -7.97
N MET A 525 -5.13 11.94 -7.14
CA MET A 525 -5.35 13.31 -7.62
C MET A 525 -4.07 13.92 -8.21
N ALA A 526 -2.91 13.63 -7.61
CA ALA A 526 -1.62 14.03 -8.17
C ALA A 526 -1.42 13.43 -9.57
N GLU A 527 -1.74 12.15 -9.73
CA GLU A 527 -1.65 11.45 -11.02
C GLU A 527 -2.70 11.94 -12.03
N ILE A 528 -3.95 12.14 -11.62
CA ILE A 528 -5.01 12.76 -12.44
C ILE A 528 -4.53 14.11 -12.98
N ARG A 529 -3.94 14.94 -12.12
CA ARG A 529 -3.37 16.23 -12.55
C ARG A 529 -2.20 16.04 -13.51
N ARG A 530 -1.32 15.06 -13.28
CA ARG A 530 -0.17 14.78 -14.15
C ARG A 530 -0.62 14.39 -15.56
N VAL A 531 -1.54 13.44 -15.67
CA VAL A 531 -1.99 12.87 -16.94
C VAL A 531 -2.94 13.77 -17.73
N LEU A 532 -3.71 14.64 -17.05
CA LEU A 532 -4.57 15.60 -17.73
C LEU A 532 -3.74 16.60 -18.53
N ALA A 533 -4.15 16.90 -19.77
CA ALA A 533 -3.64 18.02 -20.55
C ALA A 533 -4.04 19.36 -19.90
N PRO A 534 -3.34 20.48 -20.20
CA PRO A 534 -3.81 21.81 -19.82
C PRO A 534 -5.25 22.05 -20.27
N GLY A 535 -6.11 22.52 -19.37
CA GLY A 535 -7.55 22.71 -19.62
C GLY A 535 -8.37 21.42 -19.54
N GLY A 536 -7.75 20.29 -19.21
CA GLY A 536 -8.42 19.00 -19.02
C GLY A 536 -9.34 18.97 -17.80
N ARG A 537 -10.20 17.95 -17.71
CA ARG A 537 -11.29 17.89 -16.73
C ARG A 537 -11.32 16.56 -15.97
N LEU A 538 -11.67 16.60 -14.69
CA LEU A 538 -11.98 15.43 -13.86
C LEU A 538 -13.49 15.33 -13.65
N TRP A 539 -14.05 14.16 -13.98
CA TRP A 539 -15.43 13.81 -13.73
C TRP A 539 -15.53 12.63 -12.78
N VAL A 540 -16.30 12.79 -11.71
CA VAL A 540 -16.55 11.72 -10.74
C VAL A 540 -18.04 11.50 -10.60
N VAL A 541 -18.49 10.27 -10.85
CA VAL A 541 -19.86 9.84 -10.55
C VAL A 541 -19.76 8.73 -9.52
N ASP A 542 -20.29 8.91 -8.31
CA ASP A 542 -20.16 7.88 -7.27
C ASP A 542 -21.34 7.80 -6.30
N MET A 543 -21.48 6.69 -5.60
CA MET A 543 -22.54 6.46 -4.61
C MET A 543 -22.03 6.70 -3.20
N VAL A 544 -22.85 7.39 -2.41
CA VAL A 544 -22.59 7.69 -1.00
C VAL A 544 -23.75 7.21 -0.13
N GLU A 545 -23.45 6.88 1.12
CA GLU A 545 -24.47 6.56 2.12
C GLU A 545 -25.04 7.86 2.71
N GLN A 546 -26.31 8.12 2.44
CA GLN A 546 -27.03 9.23 3.06
C GLN A 546 -28.55 9.00 2.97
N PRO A 547 -29.25 8.90 4.10
CA PRO A 547 -30.70 8.80 4.13
C PRO A 547 -31.39 9.98 3.43
N VAL A 548 -32.48 9.69 2.74
CA VAL A 548 -33.30 10.70 2.06
C VAL A 548 -33.94 11.67 3.06
N ARG A 549 -33.96 12.97 2.73
CA ARG A 549 -34.66 13.99 3.51
C ARG A 549 -36.06 14.23 2.95
N LEU A 550 -36.99 14.74 3.76
CA LEU A 550 -38.37 15.02 3.33
C LEU A 550 -38.45 15.89 2.06
N ARG A 551 -37.55 16.87 1.92
CA ARG A 551 -37.48 17.75 0.74
C ARG A 551 -37.03 17.04 -0.56
N GLU A 552 -36.48 15.83 -0.45
CA GLU A 552 -35.91 15.06 -1.57
C GLU A 552 -36.87 13.95 -2.05
N LEU A 553 -38.08 13.85 -1.48
CA LEU A 553 -39.10 12.89 -1.88
C LEU A 553 -39.47 12.96 -3.38
N PRO A 554 -39.54 14.14 -4.04
CA PRO A 554 -39.76 14.19 -5.49
C PRO A 554 -38.65 13.50 -6.29
N LEU A 555 -37.39 13.69 -5.88
CA LEU A 555 -36.23 13.06 -6.52
C LEU A 555 -36.22 11.54 -6.29
N LEU A 556 -36.60 11.10 -5.09
CA LEU A 556 -36.77 9.67 -4.78
C LEU A 556 -37.85 9.03 -5.64
N ALA A 557 -39.02 9.66 -5.77
CA ALA A 557 -40.11 9.16 -6.60
C ALA A 557 -39.70 9.09 -8.08
N HIS A 558 -38.99 10.11 -8.58
CA HIS A 558 -38.45 10.10 -9.94
C HIS A 558 -37.45 8.96 -10.14
N SER A 559 -36.48 8.81 -9.23
CA SER A 559 -35.46 7.75 -9.28
C SER A 559 -36.08 6.35 -9.24
N ALA A 560 -37.05 6.13 -8.35
CA ALA A 560 -37.76 4.87 -8.22
C ALA A 560 -38.54 4.51 -9.50
N ARG A 561 -39.26 5.48 -10.09
CA ARG A 561 -39.96 5.27 -11.37
C ARG A 561 -38.98 4.96 -12.51
N ALA A 562 -37.86 5.66 -12.58
CA ALA A 562 -36.83 5.39 -13.59
C ALA A 562 -36.27 3.98 -13.46
N HIS A 563 -35.91 3.54 -12.25
CA HIS A 563 -35.43 2.18 -11.98
C HIS A 563 -36.45 1.10 -12.37
N LEU A 564 -37.72 1.29 -12.01
CA LEU A 564 -38.80 0.37 -12.39
C LEU A 564 -38.97 0.32 -13.92
N ARG A 565 -38.95 1.48 -14.59
CA ARG A 565 -39.05 1.57 -16.05
C ARG A 565 -37.90 0.83 -16.74
N THR A 566 -36.66 1.00 -16.27
CA THR A 566 -35.50 0.30 -16.83
C THR A 566 -35.63 -1.21 -16.68
N ARG A 567 -36.01 -1.71 -15.49
CA ARG A 567 -36.20 -3.14 -15.25
C ARG A 567 -37.30 -3.74 -16.11
N TYR A 568 -38.40 -3.00 -16.29
CA TYR A 568 -39.50 -3.42 -17.16
C TYR A 568 -39.09 -3.48 -18.64
N ARG A 569 -38.37 -2.46 -19.12
CA ARG A 569 -37.92 -2.39 -20.53
C ARG A 569 -36.75 -3.31 -20.85
N ARG A 570 -35.99 -3.74 -19.84
CA ARG A 570 -34.80 -4.58 -19.97
C ARG A 570 -34.90 -5.78 -19.02
N PRO A 571 -35.76 -6.77 -19.31
CA PRO A 571 -35.99 -7.91 -18.42
C PRO A 571 -34.74 -8.76 -18.18
N GLN A 572 -33.87 -8.92 -19.19
CA GLN A 572 -32.60 -9.62 -19.04
C GLN A 572 -31.70 -8.93 -18.00
N PHE A 573 -31.57 -7.60 -18.05
CA PHE A 573 -30.86 -6.82 -17.03
C PHE A 573 -31.44 -7.05 -15.63
N ALA A 574 -32.77 -7.07 -15.50
CA ALA A 574 -33.41 -7.31 -14.21
C ALA A 574 -33.07 -8.70 -13.65
N ALA A 575 -33.04 -9.73 -14.50
CA ALA A 575 -32.66 -11.09 -14.13
C ALA A 575 -31.18 -11.19 -13.74
N ASP A 576 -30.27 -10.63 -14.55
CA ASP A 576 -28.83 -10.65 -14.28
C ASP A 576 -28.46 -9.84 -13.02
N LEU A 577 -29.10 -8.68 -12.82
CA LEU A 577 -28.91 -7.89 -11.60
C LEU A 577 -29.39 -8.65 -10.36
N ALA A 578 -30.50 -9.39 -10.45
CA ALA A 578 -30.99 -10.21 -9.36
C ALA A 578 -30.02 -11.37 -9.05
N ALA A 579 -29.47 -12.02 -10.08
CA ALA A 579 -28.46 -13.06 -9.94
C ALA A 579 -27.18 -12.53 -9.25
N LEU A 580 -26.65 -11.41 -9.73
CA LEU A 580 -25.48 -10.74 -9.14
C LEU A 580 -25.71 -10.40 -7.67
N THR A 581 -26.79 -9.67 -7.37
CA THR A 581 -27.03 -9.15 -6.01
C THR A 581 -27.43 -10.23 -4.99
N SER A 582 -27.86 -11.39 -5.47
CA SER A 582 -28.17 -12.54 -4.64
C SER A 582 -26.96 -13.44 -4.38
N HIS A 583 -25.87 -13.28 -5.14
CA HIS A 583 -24.69 -14.13 -5.04
C HIS A 583 -23.96 -13.95 -3.69
N PRO A 584 -23.50 -15.03 -3.03
CA PRO A 584 -22.78 -14.95 -1.77
C PRO A 584 -21.52 -14.09 -1.83
N ASP A 585 -20.70 -14.25 -2.88
CA ASP A 585 -19.47 -13.46 -3.03
C ASP A 585 -19.75 -11.98 -3.23
N TRP A 586 -20.82 -11.61 -3.93
CA TRP A 586 -21.23 -10.20 -4.06
C TRP A 586 -21.58 -9.60 -2.70
N ARG A 587 -22.36 -10.33 -1.90
CA ARG A 587 -22.75 -9.90 -0.55
C ARG A 587 -21.55 -9.85 0.39
N ASN A 588 -20.61 -10.78 0.25
CA ASN A 588 -19.37 -10.79 1.03
C ASN A 588 -18.48 -9.59 0.67
N MET A 589 -18.23 -9.37 -0.62
CA MET A 589 -17.46 -8.24 -1.14
C MET A 589 -18.04 -6.91 -0.64
N LEU A 590 -19.36 -6.71 -0.72
CA LEU A 590 -20.01 -5.49 -0.23
C LEU A 590 -19.88 -5.26 1.28
N ARG A 591 -19.72 -6.30 2.10
CA ARG A 591 -19.46 -6.13 3.54
C ARG A 591 -18.08 -5.56 3.85
N HIS A 592 -17.12 -5.81 2.95
CA HIS A 592 -15.72 -5.43 3.12
C HIS A 592 -15.32 -4.25 2.22
N ASN A 593 -16.26 -3.69 1.45
CA ASN A 593 -16.04 -2.56 0.58
C ASN A 593 -16.55 -1.27 1.21
N PRO A 594 -15.74 -0.20 1.28
CA PRO A 594 -16.14 1.02 1.96
C PRO A 594 -17.27 1.73 1.19
N ILE A 595 -18.27 2.21 1.93
CA ILE A 595 -19.16 3.25 1.44
C ILE A 595 -18.84 4.52 2.22
N ARG A 596 -18.41 5.56 1.50
CA ARG A 596 -18.04 6.85 2.07
C ARG A 596 -19.28 7.72 2.29
N ALA A 597 -19.18 8.64 3.25
CA ALA A 597 -20.26 9.58 3.54
C ALA A 597 -20.26 10.77 2.56
N GLU A 598 -21.43 11.35 2.26
CA GLU A 598 -21.56 12.51 1.35
C GLU A 598 -20.66 13.70 1.74
N HIS A 599 -20.49 13.96 3.04
CA HIS A 599 -19.72 15.11 3.50
C HIS A 599 -18.22 14.98 3.21
N GLU A 600 -17.68 13.75 3.13
CA GLU A 600 -16.28 13.52 2.74
C GLU A 600 -16.02 14.02 1.33
N TYR A 601 -16.90 13.69 0.38
CA TYR A 601 -16.85 14.20 -0.99
C TYR A 601 -16.96 15.73 -1.05
N ARG A 602 -17.90 16.30 -0.29
CA ARG A 602 -18.09 17.76 -0.26
C ARG A 602 -16.86 18.50 0.26
N TRP A 603 -16.26 18.02 1.34
CA TRP A 603 -15.06 18.63 1.89
C TRP A 603 -13.89 18.44 0.94
N TYR A 604 -13.70 17.22 0.43
CA TYR A 604 -12.57 16.89 -0.44
C TYR A 604 -12.55 17.70 -1.72
N PHE A 605 -13.67 17.75 -2.46
CA PHE A 605 -13.75 18.54 -3.68
C PHE A 605 -13.87 20.04 -3.40
N GLY A 606 -14.58 20.43 -2.33
CA GLY A 606 -14.75 21.84 -1.99
C GLY A 606 -13.45 22.54 -1.62
N SER A 607 -12.50 21.84 -1.00
CA SER A 607 -11.18 22.41 -0.68
C SER A 607 -10.25 22.50 -1.90
N ARG A 608 -10.37 21.57 -2.87
CA ARG A 608 -9.49 21.48 -4.04
C ARG A 608 -10.00 22.25 -5.26
N PHE A 609 -11.32 22.38 -5.39
CA PHE A 609 -11.99 22.99 -6.53
C PHE A 609 -12.99 24.05 -6.06
N PRO A 610 -12.53 25.17 -5.48
CA PRO A 610 -13.41 26.19 -4.94
C PRO A 610 -14.37 26.72 -6.01
N GLY A 611 -15.65 26.87 -5.65
CA GLY A 611 -16.70 27.33 -6.57
C GLY A 611 -17.44 26.22 -7.33
N THR A 612 -16.89 25.01 -7.37
CA THR A 612 -17.60 23.84 -7.94
C THR A 612 -18.63 23.26 -6.97
N ARG A 613 -19.56 22.44 -7.49
CA ARG A 613 -20.64 21.82 -6.69
C ARG A 613 -20.80 20.35 -7.01
N LEU A 614 -21.12 19.56 -5.99
CA LEU A 614 -21.61 18.20 -6.14
C LEU A 614 -23.09 18.21 -6.48
N GLU A 615 -23.44 17.55 -7.58
CA GLU A 615 -24.81 17.33 -8.05
C GLU A 615 -25.32 15.97 -7.53
N THR A 616 -26.60 15.86 -7.18
CA THR A 616 -27.23 14.56 -6.90
C THR A 616 -28.00 14.10 -8.13
N LEU A 617 -27.59 12.98 -8.72
CA LEU A 617 -28.21 12.43 -9.93
C LEU A 617 -29.41 11.53 -9.61
N THR A 618 -29.23 10.58 -8.71
CA THR A 618 -30.27 9.61 -8.32
C THR A 618 -30.24 9.37 -6.81
N THR A 619 -31.38 8.99 -6.24
CA THR A 619 -31.47 8.68 -4.80
C THR A 619 -32.32 7.44 -4.55
N THR A 620 -31.95 6.71 -3.50
CA THR A 620 -32.71 5.64 -2.86
C THR A 620 -33.03 6.05 -1.43
N LEU A 621 -33.61 5.15 -0.63
CA LEU A 621 -33.89 5.41 0.79
C LEU A 621 -32.63 5.63 1.62
N GLN A 622 -31.54 4.91 1.30
CA GLN A 622 -30.34 4.84 2.13
C GLN A 622 -29.08 5.40 1.44
N ALA A 623 -29.08 5.48 0.11
CA ALA A 623 -27.93 5.92 -0.67
C ALA A 623 -28.35 6.86 -1.81
N ARG A 624 -27.41 7.67 -2.29
CA ARG A 624 -27.57 8.53 -3.47
C ARG A 624 -26.35 8.47 -4.36
N VAL A 625 -26.53 8.73 -5.65
CA VAL A 625 -25.44 8.89 -6.61
C VAL A 625 -25.20 10.37 -6.83
N LEU A 626 -23.96 10.78 -6.62
CA LEU A 626 -23.47 12.12 -6.83
C LEU A 626 -22.69 12.20 -8.14
N ALA A 627 -22.61 13.39 -8.70
CA ALA A 627 -21.70 13.72 -9.77
C ALA A 627 -20.93 15.01 -9.48
N PHE A 628 -19.69 15.03 -9.93
CA PHE A 628 -18.75 16.12 -9.76
C PHE A 628 -18.04 16.39 -11.08
N ASP A 629 -17.94 17.67 -11.43
CA ASP A 629 -17.20 18.18 -12.57
C ASP A 629 -16.23 19.25 -12.07
N SER A 630 -14.93 19.04 -12.27
CA SER A 630 -13.91 19.99 -11.84
C SER A 630 -13.94 21.29 -12.64
N GLY A 631 -14.55 21.30 -13.83
CA GLY A 631 -14.27 22.31 -14.86
C GLY A 631 -12.85 22.13 -15.45
N PRO A 632 -12.46 23.01 -16.38
CA PRO A 632 -11.11 23.03 -16.93
C PRO A 632 -10.07 23.28 -15.84
N LEU A 633 -9.00 22.49 -15.85
CA LEU A 633 -7.90 22.61 -14.90
C LEU A 633 -6.66 23.21 -15.56
N ASP A 634 -6.18 24.33 -15.02
CA ASP A 634 -4.92 24.94 -15.43
C ASP A 634 -3.72 24.12 -14.94
N LYS A 635 -2.64 24.08 -15.74
CA LYS A 635 -1.35 23.52 -15.32
C LYS A 635 -0.54 24.59 -14.60
N GLY A 636 -0.07 24.32 -13.38
CA GLY A 636 0.70 25.26 -12.59
C GLY A 636 1.15 24.72 -11.23
N GLN A 637 1.71 25.61 -10.40
CA GLN A 637 2.08 25.29 -9.01
C GLN A 637 0.83 24.95 -8.22
N THR A 638 0.82 23.73 -7.70
CA THR A 638 -0.10 23.31 -6.66
C THR A 638 0.12 24.22 -5.45
N ALA A 639 -0.96 24.77 -4.86
CA ALA A 639 -0.93 24.94 -3.41
C ALA A 639 -0.50 23.58 -2.85
N PRO A 640 0.50 23.50 -1.96
CA PRO A 640 0.99 22.22 -1.44
C PRO A 640 -0.24 21.39 -1.09
N LEU A 641 -0.38 20.26 -1.78
CA LEU A 641 -1.48 19.35 -1.54
C LEU A 641 -1.48 19.13 -0.05
N SER A 642 -2.55 19.57 0.62
CA SER A 642 -2.74 19.38 2.06
C SER A 642 -3.24 17.97 2.28
N TYR A 643 -2.36 17.09 1.84
CA TYR A 643 -2.17 15.73 2.17
C TYR A 643 -0.77 15.47 1.58
N PRO A 644 0.31 15.74 2.34
CA PRO A 644 1.32 14.71 2.40
C PRO A 644 0.57 13.43 2.74
#